data_AF-A0A2D9GDM9-F1
#
_entry.id   AF-A0A2D9GDM9-F1
#
_cell.length_a   1.000
_cell.length_b   1.000
_cell.length_c   1.000
_cell.angle_alpha   90.00
_cell.angle_beta   90.00
_cell.angle_gamma   90.00
#
_symmetry.space_group_name_H-M   'P 1'
#
loop_
_entity.id
_entity.type
_entity.pdbx_description
1 polymer ?
#
loop_
_entity_poly.entity_id
_entity_poly.type
_entity_poly.pdbx_seq_one_letter_code
_entity_poly.pdbx_strand_id
1 'polypeptide(L)'
;MKKHISLALFTVVFNTVLTSQNISELENVRNIIVENFNESESSFPILTNIDNYFIIDNGDYLLSRNNTESEYAILASSTEMITDFTLKTAIKVGPSSFKRSSAGILIKAQVAGSGALVFEINRKGEFRIKELQNNTYKYLSGKSSNEGWVKNKEIKGQDEFNAIEIRCKDNVYDIYVNNNFITNLFSSTYSSGRMGILIGRDAKARVAYYHLDVPSNTQNNLIKEHMSDFNVENLTNRVKQLESEKVTLNNTNSRLEEEVKLLKNNNFNKIEKELENSKNRIDSLSKIISELNDDLEVSNNLLSEERKKFNNSNAEVEKGNKLISEFNLKQKEFMSKISNLESNIIKLNNKSTELKTELDSKQYRLDSQVELNEELQKNNSTLLNKSNSEIDKNKNLQSEIANLKNKVSDLNINLNQAEDKIQNLNKKLQRKKEELNNSEKKSANLQEKVTTLNSNISSLNSDINTINSKLNKQKSNYSIVEKDLKNKLNNKTSEITKLNKEISRLQKKYSSYEMLDEKNKDLNTSINEKDITINNLSSKISELNKFIYDLENKNSILTKSEFDKSEQITLLTNTLEDLNTKVENMKNVLIYKGFEEKGLQSDKVTTTKVENKKQNTKKKRKENNDKNVTYSVQIATYGEKVTMNQFNGLKDVFYIDSENGTFLYMSGKFNNSNGAIEHRNTLVKLGFKEAFVVKLNNR
;
A
#
# COMPACT_ATOMS: atom_id res chain seq x y z
N MET A 1 3.42 56.45 42.79
CA MET A 1 4.47 56.32 43.84
C MET A 1 3.96 55.40 44.94
N LYS A 2 4.86 54.57 45.51
CA LYS A 2 4.93 54.09 46.93
C LYS A 2 3.60 53.86 47.71
N LYS A 3 3.22 52.61 48.07
CA LYS A 3 3.63 51.83 49.30
C LYS A 3 2.95 52.37 50.59
N HIS A 4 2.43 51.58 51.56
CA HIS A 4 2.75 50.21 52.02
C HIS A 4 1.57 49.53 52.81
N ILE A 5 1.48 48.18 52.72
CA ILE A 5 1.30 47.16 53.80
C ILE A 5 0.26 47.37 54.93
N SER A 6 -0.70 46.44 55.07
CA SER A 6 -0.62 45.33 56.05
C SER A 6 -1.70 44.25 55.85
N LEU A 7 -1.34 42.99 56.10
CA LEU A 7 -2.21 41.81 56.03
C LEU A 7 -2.17 41.10 57.39
N ALA A 8 -3.33 40.99 58.06
CA ALA A 8 -3.48 40.22 59.29
C ALA A 8 -4.52 39.13 59.09
N LEU A 9 -4.07 37.88 58.99
CA LEU A 9 -4.93 36.70 58.82
C LEU A 9 -5.20 36.08 60.20
N PHE A 10 -6.44 36.18 60.69
CA PHE A 10 -6.82 35.64 61.99
C PHE A 10 -7.49 34.26 61.85
N THR A 11 -6.69 33.21 61.74
CA THR A 11 -7.17 31.82 61.72
C THR A 11 -7.30 31.26 63.14
N VAL A 12 -8.53 31.22 63.66
CA VAL A 12 -8.84 30.50 64.91
C VAL A 12 -8.96 29.00 64.59
N VAL A 13 -7.95 28.23 64.98
CA VAL A 13 -8.00 26.76 64.92
C VAL A 13 -8.35 26.23 66.30
N PHE A 14 -9.56 25.70 66.46
CA PHE A 14 -9.92 24.86 67.60
C PHE A 14 -9.22 23.50 67.46
N ASN A 15 -8.00 23.38 67.99
CA ASN A 15 -7.32 22.11 68.15
C ASN A 15 -7.87 21.38 69.38
N THR A 16 -8.94 20.60 69.22
CA THR A 16 -9.22 19.49 70.14
C THR A 16 -8.25 18.36 69.80
N VAL A 17 -7.09 18.35 70.47
CA VAL A 17 -6.15 17.23 70.39
C VAL A 17 -6.78 16.04 71.12
N LEU A 18 -7.52 15.23 70.36
CA LEU A 18 -7.84 13.86 70.77
C LEU A 18 -6.54 13.07 70.73
N THR A 19 -5.93 12.88 71.89
CA THR A 19 -4.84 11.91 72.05
C THR A 19 -5.41 10.50 71.82
N SER A 20 -5.24 9.97 70.62
CA SER A 20 -5.42 8.53 70.39
C SER A 20 -4.37 7.81 71.23
N GLN A 21 -4.79 7.22 72.35
CA GLN A 21 -3.94 6.26 73.05
C GLN A 21 -3.92 4.99 72.20
N ASN A 22 -2.73 4.60 71.76
CA ASN A 22 -2.56 3.31 71.08
C ASN A 22 -2.91 2.20 72.08
N ILE A 23 -3.74 1.25 71.66
CA ILE A 23 -4.11 0.08 72.45
C ILE A 23 -2.85 -0.77 72.63
N SER A 24 -2.42 -0.92 73.88
CA SER A 24 -1.32 -1.81 74.26
C SER A 24 -1.68 -3.25 73.95
N GLU A 25 -0.66 -4.09 73.73
CA GLU A 25 -0.86 -5.53 73.60
C GLU A 25 -1.48 -6.10 74.90
N LEU A 26 -2.28 -7.16 74.77
CA LEU A 26 -3.01 -7.75 75.90
C LEU A 26 -2.03 -8.48 76.86
N GLU A 27 -2.08 -8.14 78.13
CA GLU A 27 -1.41 -8.91 79.18
C GLU A 27 -2.22 -10.16 79.54
N ASN A 28 -1.54 -11.31 79.69
CA ASN A 28 -2.13 -12.62 80.02
C ASN A 28 -3.30 -13.05 79.11
N VAL A 29 -2.99 -13.49 77.89
CA VAL A 29 -3.98 -13.94 76.90
C VAL A 29 -4.38 -15.41 77.02
N ARG A 30 -5.62 -15.71 76.62
CA ARG A 30 -6.12 -17.01 76.16
C ARG A 30 -6.28 -16.95 74.65
N ASN A 31 -5.66 -17.88 73.94
CA ASN A 31 -5.75 -17.98 72.49
C ASN A 31 -7.05 -18.71 72.12
N ILE A 32 -7.88 -18.12 71.26
CA ILE A 32 -9.14 -18.69 70.77
C ILE A 32 -8.93 -19.48 69.48
N ILE A 33 -8.10 -18.94 68.58
CA ILE A 33 -7.75 -19.54 67.29
C ILE A 33 -6.25 -19.34 67.12
N VAL A 34 -5.53 -20.43 66.84
CA VAL A 34 -4.13 -20.40 66.41
C VAL A 34 -4.04 -21.19 65.12
N GLU A 35 -4.40 -20.54 64.01
CA GLU A 35 -4.41 -21.16 62.69
C GLU A 35 -3.15 -20.77 61.91
N ASN A 36 -2.45 -21.77 61.37
CA ASN A 36 -1.24 -21.63 60.58
C ASN A 36 -1.33 -22.33 59.20
N PHE A 37 -2.48 -22.94 58.89
CA PHE A 37 -2.79 -23.65 57.63
C PHE A 37 -1.76 -24.71 57.19
N ASN A 38 -1.02 -25.27 58.15
CA ASN A 38 -0.06 -26.35 57.95
C ASN A 38 -0.60 -27.73 58.39
N GLU A 39 -1.77 -27.77 59.03
CA GLU A 39 -2.39 -28.97 59.59
C GLU A 39 -3.63 -29.37 58.77
N SER A 40 -4.01 -30.66 58.84
CA SER A 40 -5.16 -31.20 58.09
C SER A 40 -6.52 -30.79 58.65
N GLU A 41 -6.56 -30.44 59.94
CA GLU A 41 -7.73 -29.85 60.59
C GLU A 41 -7.54 -28.33 60.63
N SER A 42 -8.52 -27.58 60.13
CA SER A 42 -8.47 -26.12 60.08
C SER A 42 -9.66 -25.50 60.78
N SER A 43 -9.40 -24.33 61.37
CA SER A 43 -10.44 -23.44 61.90
C SER A 43 -11.28 -22.77 60.82
N PHE A 44 -11.01 -22.99 59.53
CA PHE A 44 -11.78 -22.45 58.41
C PHE A 44 -12.27 -23.56 57.45
N PRO A 45 -13.46 -23.40 56.83
CA PRO A 45 -14.07 -24.43 56.00
C PRO A 45 -13.38 -24.59 54.64
N ILE A 46 -13.13 -25.84 54.24
CA ILE A 46 -12.78 -26.19 52.86
C ILE A 46 -14.06 -26.20 52.01
N LEU A 47 -14.09 -25.47 50.89
CA LEU A 47 -15.29 -25.28 50.08
C LEU A 47 -14.96 -25.21 48.59
N THR A 48 -15.48 -26.15 47.80
CA THR A 48 -15.28 -26.18 46.34
C THR A 48 -16.60 -26.28 45.60
N ASN A 49 -17.03 -25.18 44.98
CA ASN A 49 -18.18 -25.10 44.09
C ASN A 49 -17.91 -24.09 42.95
N ILE A 50 -18.89 -23.85 42.07
CA ILE A 50 -18.74 -22.93 40.92
C ILE A 50 -18.33 -21.50 41.32
N ASP A 51 -18.72 -21.10 42.52
CA ASP A 51 -18.77 -19.72 43.01
C ASP A 51 -17.61 -19.44 43.97
N ASN A 52 -17.19 -20.46 44.75
CA ASN A 52 -16.16 -20.43 45.78
C ASN A 52 -15.23 -21.64 45.64
N TYR A 53 -13.91 -21.39 45.67
CA TYR A 53 -12.87 -22.42 45.75
C TYR A 53 -11.89 -22.03 46.85
N PHE A 54 -12.09 -22.62 48.04
CA PHE A 54 -11.35 -22.37 49.27
C PHE A 54 -10.68 -23.67 49.70
N ILE A 55 -9.34 -23.69 49.71
CA ILE A 55 -8.52 -24.85 50.07
C ILE A 55 -7.28 -24.42 50.86
N ILE A 56 -6.65 -25.35 51.56
CA ILE A 56 -5.28 -25.17 52.04
C ILE A 56 -4.33 -25.55 50.88
N ASP A 57 -3.39 -24.67 50.56
CA ASP A 57 -2.39 -24.87 49.51
C ASP A 57 -1.05 -24.26 49.92
N ASN A 58 -0.03 -25.11 50.07
CA ASN A 58 1.35 -24.71 50.41
C ASN A 58 1.48 -23.86 51.71
N GLY A 59 0.73 -24.22 52.77
CA GLY A 59 0.75 -23.51 54.06
C GLY A 59 -0.06 -22.20 54.06
N ASP A 60 -0.75 -21.88 52.96
CA ASP A 60 -1.69 -20.76 52.88
C ASP A 60 -3.14 -21.28 52.77
N TYR A 61 -4.10 -20.57 53.35
CA TYR A 61 -5.51 -20.72 52.97
C TYR A 61 -5.78 -19.93 51.69
N LEU A 62 -5.88 -20.66 50.58
CA LEU A 62 -6.18 -20.13 49.25
C LEU A 62 -7.67 -19.88 49.10
N LEU A 63 -8.01 -18.66 48.74
CA LEU A 63 -9.38 -18.21 48.50
C LEU A 63 -9.56 -17.78 47.04
N SER A 64 -10.56 -18.32 46.35
CA SER A 64 -11.00 -17.82 45.03
C SER A 64 -12.53 -17.69 45.00
N ARG A 65 -13.01 -16.47 44.80
CA ARG A 65 -14.42 -16.09 44.63
C ARG A 65 -14.64 -15.75 43.16
N ASN A 66 -15.37 -16.59 42.44
CA ASN A 66 -15.59 -16.45 40.98
C ASN A 66 -16.81 -15.57 40.63
N ASN A 67 -17.70 -15.35 41.60
CA ASN A 67 -18.92 -14.55 41.41
C ASN A 67 -18.59 -13.05 41.29
N THR A 68 -19.14 -12.39 40.28
CA THR A 68 -18.88 -10.97 39.96
C THR A 68 -19.78 -9.97 40.70
N GLU A 69 -20.79 -10.45 41.43
CA GLU A 69 -21.83 -9.63 42.04
C GLU A 69 -21.69 -9.56 43.58
N SER A 70 -21.44 -10.70 44.23
CA SER A 70 -21.41 -10.82 45.69
C SER A 70 -20.05 -11.26 46.25
N GLU A 71 -19.67 -10.61 47.35
CA GLU A 71 -18.63 -11.07 48.27
C GLU A 71 -19.12 -12.28 49.08
N TYR A 72 -18.21 -12.92 49.83
CA TYR A 72 -18.52 -14.08 50.65
C TYR A 72 -17.83 -14.00 52.02
N ALA A 73 -18.60 -14.26 53.07
CA ALA A 73 -18.15 -14.28 54.46
C ALA A 73 -17.78 -15.70 54.90
N ILE A 74 -16.57 -15.86 55.43
CA ILE A 74 -16.00 -17.13 55.88
C ILE A 74 -15.80 -17.03 57.39
N LEU A 75 -16.74 -17.56 58.18
CA LEU A 75 -16.63 -17.59 59.63
C LEU A 75 -15.62 -18.66 60.08
N ALA A 76 -14.84 -18.34 61.10
CA ALA A 76 -14.02 -19.33 61.78
C ALA A 76 -14.91 -20.34 62.55
N SER A 77 -14.38 -21.55 62.78
CA SER A 77 -15.05 -22.65 63.47
C SER A 77 -15.56 -22.27 64.87
N SER A 78 -14.81 -21.43 65.59
CA SER A 78 -15.18 -20.94 66.93
C SER A 78 -16.57 -20.28 66.94
N THR A 79 -17.38 -20.69 67.90
CA THR A 79 -18.72 -20.17 68.18
C THR A 79 -18.71 -19.06 69.25
N GLU A 80 -17.55 -18.75 69.82
CA GLU A 80 -17.42 -17.75 70.89
C GLU A 80 -17.69 -16.32 70.37
N MET A 81 -18.41 -15.53 71.16
CA MET A 81 -18.80 -14.15 70.83
C MET A 81 -17.80 -13.18 71.46
N ILE A 82 -16.82 -12.75 70.68
CA ILE A 82 -15.63 -12.04 71.19
C ILE A 82 -15.91 -10.53 71.38
N THR A 83 -15.53 -9.99 72.53
CA THR A 83 -15.64 -8.57 72.90
C THR A 83 -14.32 -7.83 72.64
N ASP A 84 -13.32 -8.05 73.48
CA ASP A 84 -11.98 -7.48 73.38
C ASP A 84 -11.03 -8.54 72.83
N PHE A 85 -10.13 -8.14 71.93
CA PHE A 85 -9.26 -9.08 71.24
C PHE A 85 -8.00 -8.42 70.70
N THR A 86 -6.97 -9.24 70.48
CA THR A 86 -5.93 -8.98 69.48
C THR A 86 -6.05 -10.03 68.39
N LEU A 87 -6.13 -9.59 67.14
CA LEU A 87 -6.18 -10.46 65.97
C LEU A 87 -4.97 -10.15 65.09
N LYS A 88 -4.19 -11.18 64.76
CA LYS A 88 -3.04 -11.09 63.86
C LYS A 88 -3.24 -12.06 62.69
N THR A 89 -2.99 -11.60 61.47
CA THR A 89 -3.11 -12.39 60.23
C THR A 89 -2.21 -11.81 59.16
N ALA A 90 -2.01 -12.51 58.05
CA ALA A 90 -1.39 -11.94 56.85
C ALA A 90 -2.18 -12.29 55.59
N ILE A 91 -2.63 -11.27 54.86
CA ILE A 91 -3.49 -11.40 53.68
C ILE A 91 -2.75 -10.90 52.43
N LYS A 92 -2.71 -11.72 51.38
CA LYS A 92 -2.23 -11.38 50.03
C LYS A 92 -3.42 -11.39 49.06
N VAL A 93 -3.66 -10.29 48.35
CA VAL A 93 -4.75 -10.23 47.34
C VAL A 93 -4.18 -10.54 45.95
N GLY A 94 -4.68 -11.58 45.30
CA GLY A 94 -4.20 -12.09 44.02
C GLY A 94 -4.75 -11.36 42.79
N PRO A 95 -4.49 -11.87 41.57
CA PRO A 95 -4.98 -11.28 40.33
C PRO A 95 -6.48 -11.51 40.12
N SER A 96 -7.12 -10.57 39.43
CA SER A 96 -8.57 -10.54 39.17
C SER A 96 -8.89 -9.58 38.01
N SER A 97 -10.09 -9.65 37.42
CA SER A 97 -10.54 -8.66 36.43
C SER A 97 -11.08 -7.38 37.11
N PHE A 98 -11.70 -7.54 38.27
CA PHE A 98 -12.28 -6.47 39.08
C PHE A 98 -11.19 -5.64 39.79
N LYS A 99 -11.10 -4.36 39.43
CA LYS A 99 -10.08 -3.41 39.95
C LYS A 99 -10.20 -3.11 41.46
N ARG A 100 -11.29 -3.52 42.11
CA ARG A 100 -11.55 -3.40 43.55
C ARG A 100 -11.70 -4.75 44.24
N SER A 101 -11.30 -5.84 43.58
CA SER A 101 -11.11 -7.15 44.19
C SER A 101 -10.33 -7.01 45.50
N SER A 102 -10.92 -7.53 46.57
CA SER A 102 -10.49 -7.31 47.94
C SER A 102 -10.54 -8.59 48.75
N ALA A 103 -9.79 -8.60 49.84
CA ALA A 103 -9.94 -9.56 50.92
C ALA A 103 -9.72 -8.84 52.25
N GLY A 104 -10.28 -9.38 53.32
CA GLY A 104 -10.29 -8.70 54.61
C GLY A 104 -10.71 -9.58 55.76
N ILE A 105 -10.87 -8.94 56.91
CA ILE A 105 -11.24 -9.54 58.18
C ILE A 105 -12.70 -9.18 58.44
N LEU A 106 -13.47 -10.18 58.83
CA LEU A 106 -14.82 -10.03 59.35
C LEU A 106 -14.76 -9.96 60.88
N ILE A 107 -15.16 -8.82 61.43
CA ILE A 107 -15.01 -8.44 62.85
C ILE A 107 -16.40 -8.35 63.48
N LYS A 108 -16.57 -9.00 64.64
CA LYS A 108 -17.83 -9.05 65.40
C LYS A 108 -19.05 -9.34 64.52
N ALA A 109 -18.92 -10.37 63.69
CA ALA A 109 -20.00 -10.88 62.84
C ALA A 109 -21.17 -11.36 63.69
N GLN A 110 -22.36 -10.88 63.37
CA GLN A 110 -23.60 -11.28 64.01
C GLN A 110 -24.15 -12.56 63.40
N VAL A 111 -24.96 -13.27 64.18
CA VAL A 111 -25.66 -14.47 63.72
C VAL A 111 -26.54 -14.18 62.50
N ALA A 112 -26.72 -15.21 61.66
CA ALA A 112 -27.45 -15.14 60.38
C ALA A 112 -26.93 -14.09 59.36
N GLY A 113 -25.71 -13.55 59.53
CA GLY A 113 -25.14 -12.56 58.61
C GLY A 113 -25.79 -11.17 58.70
N SER A 114 -26.55 -10.91 59.78
CA SER A 114 -27.34 -9.68 59.98
C SER A 114 -26.50 -8.41 60.15
N GLY A 115 -25.21 -8.53 60.45
CA GLY A 115 -24.28 -7.42 60.53
C GLY A 115 -22.85 -7.83 60.88
N ALA A 116 -21.90 -6.94 60.63
CA ALA A 116 -20.49 -7.10 60.97
C ALA A 116 -19.75 -5.77 60.79
N LEU A 117 -18.60 -5.60 61.45
CA LEU A 117 -17.56 -4.66 61.03
C LEU A 117 -16.60 -5.40 60.08
N VAL A 118 -16.10 -4.73 59.05
CA VAL A 118 -15.12 -5.29 58.11
C VAL A 118 -13.97 -4.31 57.95
N PHE A 119 -12.73 -4.83 58.07
CA PHE A 119 -11.54 -4.20 57.53
C PHE A 119 -11.05 -5.00 56.32
N GLU A 120 -10.96 -4.37 55.15
CA GLU A 120 -10.53 -5.04 53.91
C GLU A 120 -9.50 -4.22 53.14
N ILE A 121 -8.64 -4.91 52.40
CA ILE A 121 -7.62 -4.35 51.52
C ILE A 121 -7.88 -4.79 50.07
N ASN A 122 -7.45 -3.97 49.10
CA ASN A 122 -7.57 -4.29 47.68
C ASN A 122 -6.23 -4.25 46.93
N ARG A 123 -6.23 -4.79 45.71
CA ARG A 123 -5.05 -4.91 44.82
C ARG A 123 -4.35 -3.59 44.47
N LYS A 124 -4.97 -2.43 44.71
CA LYS A 124 -4.34 -1.11 44.51
C LYS A 124 -3.57 -0.63 45.74
N GLY A 125 -3.54 -1.40 46.83
CA GLY A 125 -3.01 -0.96 48.12
C GLY A 125 -3.89 0.12 48.75
N GLU A 126 -5.20 -0.04 48.66
CA GLU A 126 -6.20 0.78 49.38
C GLU A 126 -6.82 -0.09 50.49
N PHE A 127 -7.13 0.49 51.65
CA PHE A 127 -8.01 -0.15 52.65
C PHE A 127 -9.41 0.43 52.62
N ARG A 128 -10.34 -0.30 53.22
CA ARG A 128 -11.66 0.19 53.60
C ARG A 128 -12.09 -0.41 54.94
N ILE A 129 -12.78 0.40 55.73
CA ILE A 129 -13.57 -0.04 56.87
C ILE A 129 -15.04 0.21 56.56
N LYS A 130 -15.86 -0.83 56.71
CA LYS A 130 -17.31 -0.78 56.47
C LYS A 130 -18.07 -1.56 57.54
N GLU A 131 -19.25 -1.08 57.90
CA GLU A 131 -20.22 -1.80 58.73
C GLU A 131 -21.34 -2.33 57.84
N LEU A 132 -21.60 -3.63 57.91
CA LEU A 132 -22.83 -4.22 57.39
C LEU A 132 -23.94 -3.99 58.43
N GLN A 133 -24.99 -3.25 58.07
CA GLN A 133 -26.18 -3.03 58.89
C GLN A 133 -27.42 -3.24 58.01
N ASN A 134 -28.35 -4.13 58.42
CA ASN A 134 -29.60 -4.40 57.68
C ASN A 134 -29.37 -4.69 56.19
N ASN A 135 -28.41 -5.55 55.85
CA ASN A 135 -27.96 -5.87 54.48
C ASN A 135 -27.42 -4.69 53.65
N THR A 136 -27.12 -3.54 54.27
CA THR A 136 -26.52 -2.37 53.61
C THR A 136 -25.18 -2.00 54.22
N TYR A 137 -24.29 -1.39 53.43
CA TYR A 137 -22.98 -0.97 53.91
C TYR A 137 -22.92 0.51 54.25
N LYS A 138 -22.51 0.78 55.49
CA LYS A 138 -22.06 2.09 55.95
C LYS A 138 -20.54 2.13 55.93
N TYR A 139 -19.95 3.03 55.15
CA TYR A 139 -18.51 3.20 55.09
C TYR A 139 -18.02 4.07 56.25
N LEU A 140 -17.06 3.57 57.03
CA LEU A 140 -16.43 4.30 58.15
C LEU A 140 -15.09 4.94 57.75
N SER A 141 -14.51 4.53 56.61
CA SER A 141 -13.34 5.16 56.00
C SER A 141 -13.68 5.83 54.68
N GLY A 142 -12.79 6.70 54.20
CA GLY A 142 -12.83 7.24 52.84
C GLY A 142 -14.03 8.13 52.55
N LYS A 143 -14.49 8.16 51.30
CA LYS A 143 -15.64 8.97 50.85
C LYS A 143 -16.71 8.05 50.28
N SER A 144 -17.99 8.35 50.50
CA SER A 144 -19.08 7.55 49.89
C SER A 144 -18.98 7.49 48.36
N SER A 145 -18.50 8.55 47.71
CA SER A 145 -18.28 8.63 46.26
C SER A 145 -17.18 7.70 45.73
N ASN A 146 -16.28 7.22 46.58
CA ASN A 146 -15.29 6.20 46.23
C ASN A 146 -15.52 4.88 46.97
N GLU A 147 -16.76 4.62 47.40
CA GLU A 147 -17.16 3.45 48.19
C GLU A 147 -16.33 3.26 49.47
N GLY A 148 -15.79 4.33 50.05
CA GLY A 148 -15.05 4.29 51.31
C GLY A 148 -13.58 3.85 51.24
N TRP A 149 -13.03 3.65 50.03
CA TRP A 149 -11.63 3.25 49.87
C TRP A 149 -10.65 4.39 50.22
N VAL A 150 -9.56 4.06 50.91
CA VAL A 150 -8.48 4.99 51.29
C VAL A 150 -7.15 4.42 50.82
N LYS A 151 -6.44 5.16 49.96
CA LYS A 151 -5.09 4.79 49.53
C LYS A 151 -4.11 5.00 50.68
N ASN A 152 -3.34 3.97 51.02
CA ASN A 152 -2.24 4.05 51.97
C ASN A 152 -0.96 3.50 51.31
N LYS A 153 0.21 4.00 51.72
CA LYS A 153 1.52 3.55 51.25
C LYS A 153 1.99 2.26 51.94
N GLU A 154 1.53 2.02 53.17
CA GLU A 154 1.89 0.84 53.96
C GLU A 154 1.14 -0.42 53.51
N ILE A 155 0.11 -0.27 52.66
CA ILE A 155 -0.66 -1.38 52.11
C ILE A 155 -0.10 -1.72 50.73
N LYS A 156 0.48 -2.91 50.67
CA LYS A 156 1.01 -3.53 49.46
C LYS A 156 -0.13 -3.94 48.53
N GLY A 157 0.17 -3.95 47.23
CA GLY A 157 -0.81 -4.19 46.17
C GLY A 157 -1.08 -5.66 45.91
N GLN A 158 -1.36 -5.96 44.64
CA GLN A 158 -1.54 -7.33 44.13
C GLN A 158 -0.30 -8.22 44.43
N ASP A 159 -0.56 -9.49 44.75
CA ASP A 159 0.42 -10.58 44.91
C ASP A 159 1.46 -10.41 46.03
N GLU A 160 1.30 -9.41 46.89
CA GLU A 160 2.14 -9.16 48.07
C GLU A 160 1.36 -9.38 49.37
N PHE A 161 2.01 -9.99 50.38
CA PHE A 161 1.42 -10.16 51.71
C PHE A 161 1.44 -8.87 52.53
N ASN A 162 0.29 -8.57 53.10
CA ASN A 162 0.09 -7.55 54.13
C ASN A 162 -0.15 -8.24 55.47
N ALA A 163 0.77 -8.12 56.42
CA ALA A 163 0.49 -8.48 57.81
C ALA A 163 -0.51 -7.47 58.37
N ILE A 164 -1.60 -7.93 58.97
CA ILE A 164 -2.67 -7.10 59.55
C ILE A 164 -2.79 -7.48 61.02
N GLU A 165 -2.73 -6.47 61.89
CA GLU A 165 -3.02 -6.60 63.31
C GLU A 165 -4.17 -5.65 63.68
N ILE A 166 -5.19 -6.18 64.36
CA ILE A 166 -6.32 -5.40 64.87
C ILE A 166 -6.41 -5.63 66.37
N ARG A 167 -6.30 -4.55 67.14
CA ARG A 167 -6.48 -4.54 68.59
C ARG A 167 -7.81 -3.89 68.90
N CYS A 168 -8.69 -4.61 69.60
CA CYS A 168 -9.98 -4.14 70.03
C CYS A 168 -10.04 -4.11 71.56
N LYS A 169 -10.34 -2.93 72.12
CA LYS A 169 -10.67 -2.75 73.52
C LYS A 169 -11.84 -1.79 73.66
N ASP A 170 -12.88 -2.17 74.38
CA ASP A 170 -14.07 -1.32 74.62
C ASP A 170 -14.73 -0.79 73.33
N ASN A 171 -14.60 -1.52 72.22
CA ASN A 171 -15.02 -1.16 70.85
C ASN A 171 -14.28 0.03 70.20
N VAL A 172 -13.10 0.37 70.73
CA VAL A 172 -12.06 1.12 70.03
C VAL A 172 -11.19 0.09 69.27
N TYR A 173 -10.91 0.33 68.00
CA TYR A 173 -10.15 -0.55 67.13
C TYR A 173 -8.94 0.17 66.56
N ASP A 174 -7.74 -0.18 67.04
CA ASP A 174 -6.50 0.19 66.37
C ASP A 174 -6.17 -0.84 65.28
N ILE A 175 -5.86 -0.35 64.09
CA ILE A 175 -5.52 -1.19 62.94
C ILE A 175 -4.09 -0.87 62.49
N TYR A 176 -3.25 -1.90 62.47
CA TYR A 176 -1.87 -1.87 62.01
C TYR A 176 -1.75 -2.75 60.75
N VAL A 177 -0.98 -2.30 59.77
CA VAL A 177 -0.64 -3.09 58.58
C VAL A 177 0.86 -3.00 58.32
N ASN A 178 1.50 -4.16 58.10
CA ASN A 178 2.95 -4.31 57.97
C ASN A 178 3.71 -3.63 59.13
N ASN A 179 3.22 -3.86 60.36
CA ASN A 179 3.71 -3.30 61.63
C ASN A 179 3.59 -1.76 61.76
N ASN A 180 2.97 -1.08 60.80
CA ASN A 180 2.73 0.36 60.82
C ASN A 180 1.27 0.68 61.18
N PHE A 181 1.05 1.63 62.09
CA PHE A 181 -0.30 2.11 62.43
C PHE A 181 -0.98 2.75 61.22
N ILE A 182 -2.21 2.32 60.91
CA ILE A 182 -2.98 2.81 59.76
C ILE A 182 -4.09 3.76 60.21
N THR A 183 -4.89 3.36 61.20
CA THR A 183 -6.00 4.16 61.73
C THR A 183 -6.52 3.57 63.03
N ASN A 184 -7.13 4.43 63.84
CA ASN A 184 -8.03 4.06 64.93
C ASN A 184 -9.49 4.34 64.49
N LEU A 185 -10.46 3.62 65.02
CA LEU A 185 -11.89 3.96 64.98
C LEU A 185 -12.62 3.53 66.25
N PHE A 186 -13.76 4.16 66.54
CA PHE A 186 -14.73 3.67 67.52
C PHE A 186 -16.00 3.22 66.79
N SER A 187 -16.50 2.03 67.11
CA SER A 187 -17.79 1.53 66.60
C SER A 187 -18.56 0.82 67.70
N SER A 188 -19.57 1.51 68.25
CA SER A 188 -20.51 0.93 69.22
C SER A 188 -21.61 0.07 68.58
N THR A 189 -21.53 -0.23 67.28
CA THR A 189 -22.59 -0.95 66.55
C THR A 189 -22.71 -2.41 67.01
N TYR A 190 -21.58 -3.07 67.30
CA TYR A 190 -21.51 -4.47 67.73
C TYR A 190 -20.55 -4.61 68.90
N SER A 191 -21.07 -4.91 70.09
CA SER A 191 -20.26 -5.08 71.31
C SER A 191 -19.52 -6.42 71.34
N SER A 192 -20.10 -7.47 70.77
CA SER A 192 -19.47 -8.78 70.58
C SER A 192 -19.91 -9.44 69.27
N GLY A 193 -19.15 -10.43 68.78
CA GLY A 193 -19.54 -11.25 67.64
C GLY A 193 -18.52 -12.31 67.27
N ARG A 194 -18.80 -13.10 66.23
CA ARG A 194 -17.86 -14.10 65.70
C ARG A 194 -16.82 -13.45 64.79
N MET A 195 -15.65 -14.07 64.68
CA MET A 195 -14.57 -13.62 63.80
C MET A 195 -14.53 -14.44 62.51
N GLY A 196 -13.94 -13.86 61.47
CA GLY A 196 -13.74 -14.56 60.21
C GLY A 196 -12.94 -13.76 59.18
N ILE A 197 -13.02 -14.22 57.93
CA ILE A 197 -12.41 -13.65 56.74
C ILE A 197 -13.53 -13.24 55.77
N LEU A 198 -13.33 -12.16 55.02
CA LEU A 198 -14.19 -11.75 53.92
C LEU A 198 -13.40 -11.83 52.61
N ILE A 199 -13.97 -12.46 51.59
CA ILE A 199 -13.45 -12.43 50.22
C ILE A 199 -14.40 -11.62 49.33
N GLY A 200 -13.89 -10.59 48.66
CA GLY A 200 -14.67 -9.74 47.77
C GLY A 200 -15.16 -10.46 46.51
N ARG A 201 -16.06 -9.83 45.77
CA ARG A 201 -16.50 -10.32 44.45
C ARG A 201 -15.35 -10.32 43.43
N ASP A 202 -15.35 -11.28 42.51
CA ASP A 202 -14.26 -11.58 41.54
C ASP A 202 -12.87 -11.38 42.19
N ALA A 203 -12.58 -12.17 43.23
CA ALA A 203 -11.38 -11.98 44.03
C ALA A 203 -10.65 -13.28 44.32
N LYS A 204 -9.32 -13.19 44.31
CA LYS A 204 -8.41 -14.23 44.79
C LYS A 204 -7.62 -13.69 45.95
N ALA A 205 -7.38 -14.51 46.97
CA ALA A 205 -6.53 -14.15 48.08
C ALA A 205 -5.83 -15.37 48.66
N ARG A 206 -4.82 -15.12 49.49
CA ARG A 206 -4.21 -16.10 50.37
C ARG A 206 -4.10 -15.53 51.77
N VAL A 207 -4.36 -16.37 52.77
CA VAL A 207 -4.18 -16.02 54.19
C VAL A 207 -3.16 -16.99 54.80
N ALA A 208 -2.04 -16.47 55.30
CA ALA A 208 -0.92 -17.30 55.75
C ALA A 208 -1.09 -17.82 57.20
N TYR A 209 -1.79 -17.07 58.04
CA TYR A 209 -2.12 -17.47 59.42
C TYR A 209 -3.29 -16.63 59.95
N TYR A 210 -3.93 -17.07 61.02
CA TYR A 210 -5.01 -16.34 61.70
C TYR A 210 -4.97 -16.63 63.21
N HIS A 211 -4.46 -15.69 63.99
CA HIS A 211 -4.28 -15.82 65.45
C HIS A 211 -5.19 -14.83 66.18
N LEU A 212 -6.05 -15.34 67.06
CA LEU A 212 -7.08 -14.56 67.76
C LEU A 212 -6.98 -14.78 69.27
N ASP A 213 -6.64 -13.73 70.00
CA ASP A 213 -6.31 -13.76 71.43
C ASP A 213 -7.24 -12.86 72.25
N VAL A 214 -7.61 -13.27 73.45
CA VAL A 214 -8.48 -12.54 74.40
C VAL A 214 -7.89 -12.53 75.82
N PRO A 215 -8.21 -11.59 76.71
CA PRO A 215 -7.66 -11.55 78.09
C PRO A 215 -8.13 -12.71 79.01
N SER A 216 -7.36 -13.01 80.07
CA SER A 216 -7.60 -14.11 81.04
C SER A 216 -7.33 -13.74 82.52
N ASN A 217 -7.97 -14.45 83.48
CA ASN A 217 -7.99 -14.10 84.92
C ASN A 217 -7.85 -15.33 85.87
N THR A 218 -6.72 -15.51 86.60
CA THR A 218 -6.60 -16.54 87.68
C THR A 218 -5.55 -16.23 88.78
N GLN A 219 -5.84 -16.53 90.05
CA GLN A 219 -4.93 -16.52 91.24
C GLN A 219 -5.28 -17.64 92.25
N ASN A 220 -4.38 -18.04 93.17
CA ASN A 220 -4.53 -19.19 94.10
C ASN A 220 -3.91 -18.98 95.51
N ASN A 221 -4.48 -19.60 96.57
CA ASN A 221 -3.91 -19.68 97.96
C ASN A 221 -4.69 -20.68 98.87
N LEU A 222 -4.05 -21.41 99.82
CA LEU A 222 -4.72 -22.37 100.75
C LEU A 222 -3.96 -22.73 102.08
N ILE A 223 -4.70 -23.33 103.03
CA ILE A 223 -4.35 -24.23 104.19
C ILE A 223 -4.24 -23.66 105.64
N LYS A 224 -5.02 -24.25 106.59
CA LYS A 224 -4.71 -24.37 108.05
C LYS A 224 -5.67 -25.34 108.81
N GLU A 225 -5.20 -25.92 109.94
CA GLU A 225 -5.89 -26.66 111.07
C GLU A 225 -5.03 -27.88 111.53
N HIS A 226 -5.15 -28.55 112.70
CA HIS A 226 -5.67 -28.28 114.08
C HIS A 226 -4.95 -29.22 115.11
N MET A 227 -5.16 -29.09 116.44
CA MET A 227 -4.57 -29.99 117.48
C MET A 227 -5.22 -29.86 118.89
N SER A 228 -5.49 -30.97 119.61
CA SER A 228 -5.61 -31.01 121.11
C SER A 228 -5.61 -32.45 121.70
N ASP A 229 -5.35 -32.54 123.03
CA ASP A 229 -5.69 -33.60 124.02
C ASP A 229 -4.53 -34.42 124.66
N PHE A 230 -4.47 -34.45 126.01
CA PHE A 230 -3.50 -35.24 126.81
C PHE A 230 -3.94 -35.52 128.26
N ASN A 231 -3.64 -36.73 128.78
CA ASN A 231 -3.66 -37.11 130.21
C ASN A 231 -2.60 -38.21 130.50
N VAL A 232 -2.28 -38.48 131.77
CA VAL A 232 -1.05 -39.16 132.22
C VAL A 232 -0.96 -40.66 131.90
N GLU A 233 -2.07 -41.40 131.89
CA GLU A 233 -2.04 -42.82 131.47
C GLU A 233 -1.74 -42.96 129.96
N ASN A 234 -2.26 -42.01 129.17
CA ASN A 234 -1.88 -41.86 127.76
C ASN A 234 -0.41 -41.46 127.58
N LEU A 235 0.18 -40.66 128.48
CA LEU A 235 1.61 -40.31 128.39
C LEU A 235 2.51 -41.55 128.49
N THR A 236 2.25 -42.49 129.40
CA THR A 236 3.07 -43.71 129.56
C THR A 236 2.99 -44.64 128.33
N ASN A 237 1.78 -44.82 127.78
CA ASN A 237 1.60 -45.57 126.53
C ASN A 237 2.22 -44.82 125.33
N ARG A 238 2.09 -43.49 125.28
CA ARG A 238 2.70 -42.64 124.25
C ARG A 238 4.22 -42.67 124.33
N VAL A 239 4.85 -42.78 125.51
CA VAL A 239 6.31 -42.94 125.63
C VAL A 239 6.78 -44.26 125.00
N LYS A 240 6.16 -45.40 125.32
CA LYS A 240 6.49 -46.68 124.68
C LYS A 240 6.23 -46.67 123.18
N GLN A 241 5.15 -46.02 122.74
CA GLN A 241 4.87 -45.83 121.32
C GLN A 241 5.89 -44.91 120.64
N LEU A 242 6.32 -43.82 121.29
CA LEU A 242 7.35 -42.91 120.78
C LEU A 242 8.73 -43.58 120.71
N GLU A 243 9.04 -44.51 121.62
CA GLU A 243 10.27 -45.31 121.57
C GLU A 243 10.27 -46.28 120.38
N SER A 244 9.14 -46.96 120.10
CA SER A 244 9.02 -47.82 118.93
C SER A 244 8.94 -47.01 117.62
N GLU A 245 8.23 -45.87 117.60
CA GLU A 245 8.23 -44.90 116.51
C GLU A 245 9.65 -44.40 116.24
N LYS A 246 10.45 -44.07 117.26
CA LYS A 246 11.85 -43.61 117.12
C LYS A 246 12.78 -44.67 116.53
N VAL A 247 12.65 -45.93 116.95
CA VAL A 247 13.43 -47.04 116.34
C VAL A 247 13.05 -47.22 114.87
N THR A 248 11.74 -47.14 114.56
CA THR A 248 11.24 -47.19 113.18
C THR A 248 11.77 -46.01 112.36
N LEU A 249 11.73 -44.80 112.93
CA LEU A 249 12.19 -43.56 112.29
C LEU A 249 13.69 -43.60 111.96
N ASN A 250 14.52 -44.07 112.90
CA ASN A 250 15.96 -44.23 112.69
C ASN A 250 16.25 -45.23 111.56
N ASN A 251 15.57 -46.38 111.55
CA ASN A 251 15.70 -47.38 110.48
C ASN A 251 15.25 -46.81 109.12
N THR A 252 14.17 -46.01 109.09
CA THR A 252 13.78 -45.32 107.85
C THR A 252 14.78 -44.25 107.42
N ASN A 253 15.39 -43.51 108.35
CA ASN A 253 16.40 -42.50 108.02
C ASN A 253 17.65 -43.13 107.40
N SER A 254 18.22 -44.19 107.99
CA SER A 254 19.38 -44.86 107.39
C SER A 254 19.07 -45.46 106.01
N ARG A 255 17.83 -45.95 105.80
CA ARG A 255 17.40 -46.42 104.46
C ARG A 255 17.28 -45.26 103.46
N LEU A 256 16.74 -44.12 103.87
CA LEU A 256 16.63 -42.92 103.03
C LEU A 256 18.00 -42.29 102.74
N GLU A 257 18.96 -42.34 103.68
CA GLU A 257 20.34 -41.88 103.46
C GLU A 257 21.07 -42.76 102.43
N GLU A 258 20.93 -44.09 102.50
CA GLU A 258 21.40 -45.03 101.48
C GLU A 258 20.74 -44.76 100.11
N GLU A 259 19.42 -44.56 100.07
CA GLU A 259 18.66 -44.29 98.85
C GLU A 259 19.07 -42.97 98.19
N VAL A 260 19.23 -41.89 98.97
CA VAL A 260 19.76 -40.59 98.49
C VAL A 260 21.19 -40.72 97.96
N LYS A 261 22.04 -41.54 98.59
CA LYS A 261 23.42 -41.79 98.15
C LYS A 261 23.46 -42.57 96.82
N LEU A 262 22.59 -43.55 96.64
CA LEU A 262 22.43 -44.30 95.39
C LEU A 262 21.88 -43.39 94.26
N LEU A 263 20.87 -42.57 94.56
CA LEU A 263 20.28 -41.61 93.61
C LEU A 263 21.32 -40.57 93.14
N LYS A 264 22.13 -40.02 94.05
CA LYS A 264 23.23 -39.11 93.70
C LYS A 264 24.30 -39.79 92.84
N ASN A 265 24.80 -40.96 93.24
CA ASN A 265 25.97 -41.53 92.58
C ASN A 265 25.67 -42.15 91.21
N ASN A 266 24.50 -42.76 91.02
CA ASN A 266 24.19 -43.51 89.80
C ASN A 266 23.28 -42.74 88.82
N ASN A 267 22.23 -42.07 89.31
CA ASN A 267 21.26 -41.41 88.43
C ASN A 267 21.71 -39.99 88.06
N PHE A 268 22.14 -39.18 89.03
CA PHE A 268 22.53 -37.79 88.77
C PHE A 268 23.72 -37.68 87.81
N ASN A 269 24.81 -38.40 88.08
CA ASN A 269 26.02 -38.41 87.22
C ASN A 269 25.72 -38.91 85.78
N LYS A 270 24.77 -39.83 85.62
CA LYS A 270 24.32 -40.31 84.31
C LYS A 270 23.54 -39.22 83.57
N ILE A 271 22.59 -38.59 84.23
CA ILE A 271 21.78 -37.48 83.70
C ILE A 271 22.67 -36.29 83.31
N GLU A 272 23.68 -35.96 84.13
CA GLU A 272 24.64 -34.88 83.84
C GLU A 272 25.45 -35.17 82.57
N LYS A 273 25.92 -36.41 82.37
CA LYS A 273 26.62 -36.82 81.14
C LYS A 273 25.69 -36.86 79.92
N GLU A 274 24.44 -37.27 80.08
CA GLU A 274 23.42 -37.24 79.02
C GLU A 274 23.05 -35.79 78.63
N LEU A 275 22.96 -34.89 79.60
CA LEU A 275 22.76 -33.46 79.40
C LEU A 275 23.95 -32.82 78.66
N GLU A 276 25.19 -33.13 79.06
CA GLU A 276 26.40 -32.60 78.42
C GLU A 276 26.55 -33.10 76.97
N ASN A 277 26.27 -34.39 76.71
CA ASN A 277 26.19 -34.92 75.35
C ASN A 277 25.10 -34.20 74.53
N SER A 278 23.98 -33.84 75.17
CA SER A 278 22.87 -33.12 74.52
C SER A 278 23.24 -31.68 74.18
N LYS A 279 23.97 -30.95 75.06
CA LYS A 279 24.52 -29.62 74.76
C LYS A 279 25.48 -29.65 73.57
N ASN A 280 26.48 -30.53 73.59
CA ASN A 280 27.44 -30.66 72.48
C ASN A 280 26.74 -30.98 71.14
N ARG A 281 25.63 -31.73 71.19
CA ARG A 281 24.79 -31.99 70.01
C ARG A 281 23.96 -30.77 69.59
N ILE A 282 23.45 -29.98 70.54
CA ILE A 282 22.79 -28.69 70.26
C ILE A 282 23.78 -27.72 69.60
N ASP A 283 24.99 -27.56 70.14
CA ASP A 283 26.01 -26.66 69.57
C ASP A 283 26.41 -27.08 68.15
N SER A 284 26.56 -28.39 67.91
CA SER A 284 26.82 -28.95 66.59
C SER A 284 25.66 -28.68 65.61
N LEU A 285 24.42 -28.83 66.05
CA LEU A 285 23.23 -28.51 65.25
C LEU A 285 23.10 -27.00 64.99
N SER A 286 23.41 -26.16 65.97
CA SER A 286 23.41 -24.70 65.83
C SER A 286 24.44 -24.23 64.79
N LYS A 287 25.61 -24.87 64.74
CA LYS A 287 26.60 -24.60 63.67
C LYS A 287 26.06 -24.98 62.28
N ILE A 288 25.45 -26.16 62.15
CA ILE A 288 24.83 -26.60 60.89
C ILE A 288 23.69 -25.66 60.47
N ILE A 289 22.87 -25.17 61.41
CA ILE A 289 21.81 -24.19 61.15
C ILE A 289 22.40 -22.86 60.65
N SER A 290 23.54 -22.42 61.19
CA SER A 290 24.24 -21.22 60.70
C SER A 290 24.73 -21.43 59.26
N GLU A 291 25.42 -22.53 58.98
CA GLU A 291 25.93 -22.86 57.64
C GLU A 291 24.79 -22.96 56.60
N LEU A 292 23.66 -23.58 56.98
CA LEU A 292 22.45 -23.65 56.13
C LEU A 292 21.79 -22.28 55.90
N ASN A 293 21.83 -21.37 56.88
CA ASN A 293 21.31 -20.01 56.71
C ASN A 293 22.17 -19.19 55.75
N ASP A 294 23.50 -19.32 55.84
CA ASP A 294 24.44 -18.65 54.92
C ASP A 294 24.23 -19.16 53.47
N ASP A 295 24.09 -20.48 53.27
CA ASP A 295 23.76 -21.09 51.99
C ASP A 295 22.38 -20.65 51.46
N LEU A 296 21.39 -20.47 52.33
CA LEU A 296 20.06 -19.95 51.99
C LEU A 296 20.13 -18.48 51.57
N GLU A 297 20.94 -17.64 52.23
CA GLU A 297 21.15 -16.25 51.85
C GLU A 297 21.82 -16.15 50.48
N VAL A 298 22.87 -16.93 50.22
CA VAL A 298 23.53 -17.01 48.91
C VAL A 298 22.52 -17.44 47.82
N SER A 299 21.71 -18.47 48.11
CA SER A 299 20.68 -18.97 47.17
C SER A 299 19.59 -17.93 46.88
N ASN A 300 19.13 -17.19 47.90
CA ASN A 300 18.17 -16.10 47.74
C ASN A 300 18.74 -14.92 46.92
N ASN A 301 20.02 -14.59 47.12
CA ASN A 301 20.70 -13.56 46.35
C ASN A 301 20.85 -13.96 44.87
N LEU A 302 21.21 -15.21 44.58
CA LEU A 302 21.25 -15.76 43.21
C LEU A 302 19.86 -15.73 42.55
N LEU A 303 18.81 -16.19 43.24
CA LEU A 303 17.43 -16.12 42.77
C LEU A 303 16.96 -14.68 42.51
N SER A 304 17.40 -13.72 43.31
CA SER A 304 17.14 -12.29 43.11
C SER A 304 17.79 -11.76 41.83
N GLU A 305 19.04 -12.16 41.55
CA GLU A 305 19.69 -11.85 40.28
C GLU A 305 19.01 -12.50 39.07
N GLU A 306 18.65 -13.78 39.17
CA GLU A 306 17.94 -14.47 38.09
C GLU A 306 16.59 -13.82 37.79
N ARG A 307 15.83 -13.42 38.81
CA ARG A 307 14.58 -12.67 38.65
C ARG A 307 14.82 -11.32 37.94
N LYS A 308 15.89 -10.60 38.25
CA LYS A 308 16.27 -9.37 37.53
C LYS A 308 16.61 -9.65 36.06
N LYS A 309 17.41 -10.69 35.79
CA LYS A 309 17.77 -11.13 34.42
C LYS A 309 16.52 -11.54 33.63
N PHE A 310 15.62 -12.32 34.23
CA PHE A 310 14.35 -12.74 33.64
C PHE A 310 13.43 -11.56 33.32
N ASN A 311 13.26 -10.61 34.25
CA ASN A 311 12.43 -9.41 34.02
C ASN A 311 12.97 -8.55 32.88
N ASN A 312 14.29 -8.39 32.78
CA ASN A 312 14.93 -7.68 31.66
C ASN A 312 14.69 -8.40 30.32
N SER A 313 14.84 -9.73 30.28
CA SER A 313 14.53 -10.53 29.09
C SER A 313 13.05 -10.42 28.69
N ASN A 314 12.13 -10.43 29.66
CA ASN A 314 10.70 -10.25 29.39
C ASN A 314 10.38 -8.86 28.81
N ALA A 315 11.04 -7.81 29.31
CA ALA A 315 10.91 -6.46 28.75
C ALA A 315 11.43 -6.35 27.30
N GLU A 316 12.50 -7.08 26.95
CA GLU A 316 12.95 -7.19 25.55
C GLU A 316 11.97 -7.99 24.67
N VAL A 317 11.37 -9.07 25.21
CA VAL A 317 10.31 -9.82 24.52
C VAL A 317 9.08 -8.95 24.27
N GLU A 318 8.66 -8.12 25.23
CA GLU A 318 7.56 -7.15 25.04
C GLU A 318 7.87 -6.11 23.95
N LYS A 319 9.10 -5.58 23.90
CA LYS A 319 9.55 -4.70 22.80
C LYS A 319 9.51 -5.44 21.45
N GLY A 320 9.97 -6.69 21.41
CA GLY A 320 9.91 -7.55 20.23
C GLY A 320 8.48 -7.78 19.74
N ASN A 321 7.56 -8.11 20.65
CA ASN A 321 6.14 -8.30 20.35
C ASN A 321 5.48 -7.02 19.82
N LYS A 322 5.84 -5.85 20.37
CA LYS A 322 5.39 -4.56 19.86
C LYS A 322 5.89 -4.29 18.44
N LEU A 323 7.17 -4.54 18.17
CA LEU A 323 7.76 -4.44 16.82
C LEU A 323 7.07 -5.39 15.82
N ILE A 324 6.79 -6.63 16.22
CA ILE A 324 6.06 -7.60 15.40
C ILE A 324 4.65 -7.08 15.06
N SER A 325 3.94 -6.50 16.03
CA SER A 325 2.63 -5.88 15.80
C SER A 325 2.70 -4.71 14.79
N GLU A 326 3.70 -3.83 14.93
CA GLU A 326 3.96 -2.73 13.98
C GLU A 326 4.33 -3.23 12.57
N PHE A 327 5.10 -4.32 12.46
CA PHE A 327 5.41 -4.96 11.19
C PHE A 327 4.16 -5.59 10.54
N ASN A 328 3.31 -6.27 11.32
CA ASN A 328 2.05 -6.85 10.84
C ASN A 328 1.08 -5.78 10.30
N LEU A 329 1.02 -4.61 10.95
CA LEU A 329 0.24 -3.48 10.44
C LEU A 329 0.79 -2.94 9.11
N LYS A 330 2.11 -2.75 9.01
CA LYS A 330 2.77 -2.35 7.75
C LYS A 330 2.59 -3.40 6.64
N GLN A 331 2.62 -4.69 6.97
CA GLN A 331 2.37 -5.77 6.02
C GLN A 331 0.95 -5.69 5.45
N LYS A 332 -0.07 -5.48 6.29
CA LYS A 332 -1.46 -5.27 5.83
C LYS A 332 -1.59 -4.03 4.93
N GLU A 333 -0.92 -2.93 5.27
CA GLU A 333 -0.90 -1.72 4.46
C GLU A 333 -0.24 -1.96 3.08
N PHE A 334 0.88 -2.69 3.05
CA PHE A 334 1.53 -3.07 1.80
C PHE A 334 0.70 -4.03 0.95
N MET A 335 0.02 -5.02 1.56
CA MET A 335 -0.91 -5.90 0.84
C MET A 335 -2.05 -5.13 0.18
N SER A 336 -2.65 -4.17 0.88
CA SER A 336 -3.69 -3.29 0.29
C SER A 336 -3.15 -2.45 -0.88
N LYS A 337 -1.92 -1.94 -0.76
CA LYS A 337 -1.24 -1.23 -1.87
C LYS A 337 -0.94 -2.15 -3.05
N ILE A 338 -0.53 -3.40 -2.81
CA ILE A 338 -0.29 -4.40 -3.85
C ILE A 338 -1.59 -4.68 -4.62
N SER A 339 -2.70 -5.01 -3.94
CA SER A 339 -3.97 -5.28 -4.64
C SER A 339 -4.52 -4.08 -5.42
N ASN A 340 -4.31 -2.85 -4.94
CA ASN A 340 -4.63 -1.65 -5.71
C ASN A 340 -3.74 -1.49 -6.96
N LEU A 341 -2.44 -1.80 -6.86
CA LEU A 341 -1.53 -1.78 -8.01
C LEU A 341 -1.86 -2.89 -9.01
N GLU A 342 -2.19 -4.09 -8.56
CA GLU A 342 -2.66 -5.21 -9.39
C GLU A 342 -3.93 -4.84 -10.16
N SER A 343 -4.93 -4.24 -9.49
CA SER A 343 -6.14 -3.74 -10.15
C SER A 343 -5.83 -2.70 -11.23
N ASN A 344 -4.87 -1.80 -10.97
CA ASN A 344 -4.45 -0.80 -11.95
C ASN A 344 -3.65 -1.42 -13.12
N ILE A 345 -2.83 -2.44 -12.88
CA ILE A 345 -2.13 -3.20 -13.93
C ILE A 345 -3.14 -3.92 -14.82
N ILE A 346 -4.19 -4.54 -14.26
CA ILE A 346 -5.26 -5.18 -15.04
C ILE A 346 -5.97 -4.16 -15.94
N LYS A 347 -6.34 -2.99 -15.40
CA LYS A 347 -6.95 -1.89 -16.19
C LYS A 347 -6.03 -1.41 -17.32
N LEU A 348 -4.74 -1.23 -17.04
CA LEU A 348 -3.75 -0.82 -18.05
C LEU A 348 -3.53 -1.90 -19.11
N ASN A 349 -3.50 -3.17 -18.74
CA ASN A 349 -3.40 -4.29 -19.69
C ASN A 349 -4.63 -4.34 -20.60
N ASN A 350 -5.84 -4.22 -20.06
CA ASN A 350 -7.07 -4.17 -20.86
C ASN A 350 -7.05 -2.99 -21.84
N LYS A 351 -6.60 -1.81 -21.39
CA LYS A 351 -6.45 -0.64 -22.27
C LYS A 351 -5.36 -0.84 -23.34
N SER A 352 -4.28 -1.52 -23.01
CA SER A 352 -3.22 -1.90 -23.95
C SER A 352 -3.73 -2.90 -25.00
N THR A 353 -4.56 -3.88 -24.61
CA THR A 353 -5.18 -4.81 -25.56
C THR A 353 -6.19 -4.12 -26.47
N GLU A 354 -7.01 -3.20 -25.96
CA GLU A 354 -7.89 -2.37 -26.79
C GLU A 354 -7.10 -1.57 -27.83
N LEU A 355 -6.07 -0.84 -27.38
CA LEU A 355 -5.20 -0.04 -28.27
C LEU A 355 -4.47 -0.91 -29.30
N LYS A 356 -4.06 -2.13 -28.93
CA LYS A 356 -3.46 -3.09 -29.86
C LYS A 356 -4.48 -3.55 -30.91
N THR A 357 -5.71 -3.90 -30.52
CA THR A 357 -6.76 -4.25 -31.50
C THR A 357 -7.13 -3.10 -32.42
N GLU A 358 -7.16 -1.86 -31.91
CA GLU A 358 -7.39 -0.67 -32.74
C GLU A 358 -6.23 -0.45 -33.73
N LEU A 359 -4.98 -0.59 -33.27
CA LEU A 359 -3.79 -0.50 -34.11
C LEU A 359 -3.78 -1.56 -35.21
N ASP A 360 -4.09 -2.82 -34.89
CA ASP A 360 -4.14 -3.92 -35.86
C ASP A 360 -5.25 -3.69 -36.91
N SER A 361 -6.40 -3.14 -36.49
CA SER A 361 -7.47 -2.75 -37.42
C SER A 361 -7.07 -1.59 -38.35
N LYS A 362 -6.24 -0.66 -37.87
CA LYS A 362 -5.71 0.46 -38.66
C LYS A 362 -4.60 0.00 -39.60
N GLN A 363 -3.76 -0.94 -39.16
CA GLN A 363 -2.74 -1.55 -40.00
C GLN A 363 -3.39 -2.29 -41.18
N TYR A 364 -4.38 -3.15 -40.92
CA TYR A 364 -5.12 -3.84 -41.98
C TYR A 364 -5.73 -2.87 -43.01
N ARG A 365 -6.33 -1.76 -42.55
CA ARG A 365 -6.86 -0.71 -43.43
C ARG A 365 -5.78 0.04 -44.22
N LEU A 366 -4.59 0.22 -43.64
CA LEU A 366 -3.45 0.82 -44.31
C LEU A 366 -2.90 -0.12 -45.38
N ASP A 367 -2.75 -1.41 -45.07
CA ASP A 367 -2.27 -2.43 -46.00
C ASP A 367 -3.21 -2.53 -47.23
N SER A 368 -4.54 -2.57 -47.02
CA SER A 368 -5.50 -2.50 -48.12
C SER A 368 -5.45 -1.19 -48.93
N GLN A 369 -5.09 -0.06 -48.32
CA GLN A 369 -4.87 1.20 -49.04
C GLN A 369 -3.56 1.19 -49.85
N VAL A 370 -2.53 0.48 -49.38
CA VAL A 370 -1.28 0.28 -50.13
C VAL A 370 -1.54 -0.59 -51.35
N GLU A 371 -2.19 -1.74 -51.22
CA GLU A 371 -2.56 -2.61 -52.35
C GLU A 371 -3.40 -1.85 -53.40
N LEU A 372 -4.40 -1.08 -52.96
CA LEU A 372 -5.22 -0.26 -53.87
C LEU A 372 -4.41 0.82 -54.59
N ASN A 373 -3.43 1.43 -53.92
CA ASN A 373 -2.52 2.40 -54.54
C ASN A 373 -1.57 1.76 -55.54
N GLU A 374 -1.06 0.55 -55.27
CA GLU A 374 -0.25 -0.21 -56.23
C GLU A 374 -1.06 -0.57 -57.49
N GLU A 375 -2.31 -1.01 -57.31
CA GLU A 375 -3.22 -1.28 -58.42
C GLU A 375 -3.54 -0.01 -59.22
N LEU A 376 -3.80 1.13 -58.55
CA LEU A 376 -4.00 2.43 -59.20
C LEU A 376 -2.76 2.88 -59.98
N GLN A 377 -1.54 2.72 -59.46
CA GLN A 377 -0.30 3.03 -60.18
C GLN A 377 -0.13 2.14 -61.42
N LYS A 378 -0.44 0.84 -61.31
CA LYS A 378 -0.40 -0.11 -62.44
C LYS A 378 -1.44 0.23 -63.51
N ASN A 379 -2.64 0.63 -63.11
CA ASN A 379 -3.68 1.09 -64.02
C ASN A 379 -3.29 2.41 -64.71
N ASN A 380 -2.74 3.38 -63.98
CA ASN A 380 -2.26 4.65 -64.52
C ASN A 380 -1.12 4.46 -65.54
N SER A 381 -0.13 3.60 -65.26
CA SER A 381 0.95 3.31 -66.22
C SER A 381 0.45 2.60 -67.48
N THR A 382 -0.53 1.68 -67.34
CA THR A 382 -1.21 1.04 -68.46
C THR A 382 -2.00 2.06 -69.30
N LEU A 383 -2.70 3.00 -68.66
CA LEU A 383 -3.47 4.05 -69.34
C LEU A 383 -2.56 5.03 -70.08
N LEU A 384 -1.44 5.42 -69.47
CA LEU A 384 -0.42 6.28 -70.07
C LEU A 384 0.20 5.63 -71.32
N ASN A 385 0.54 4.35 -71.26
CA ASN A 385 1.07 3.60 -72.41
C ASN A 385 0.05 3.51 -73.56
N LYS A 386 -1.25 3.29 -73.26
CA LYS A 386 -2.32 3.35 -74.26
C LYS A 386 -2.46 4.74 -74.87
N SER A 387 -2.45 5.79 -74.05
CA SER A 387 -2.52 7.18 -74.51
C SER A 387 -1.37 7.54 -75.44
N ASN A 388 -0.13 7.17 -75.09
CA ASN A 388 1.04 7.38 -75.93
C ASN A 388 0.93 6.63 -77.27
N SER A 389 0.42 5.39 -77.27
CA SER A 389 0.17 4.63 -78.51
C SER A 389 -0.85 5.32 -79.42
N GLU A 390 -1.95 5.87 -78.88
CA GLU A 390 -2.92 6.64 -79.67
C GLU A 390 -2.37 7.99 -80.15
N ILE A 391 -1.50 8.64 -79.36
CA ILE A 391 -0.77 9.85 -79.79
C ILE A 391 0.12 9.53 -81.01
N ASP A 392 0.86 8.42 -80.99
CA ASP A 392 1.72 8.05 -82.12
C ASP A 392 0.94 7.59 -83.35
N LYS A 393 -0.21 6.91 -83.18
CA LYS A 393 -1.17 6.69 -84.28
C LYS A 393 -1.66 8.00 -84.89
N ASN A 394 -2.01 8.98 -84.05
CA ASN A 394 -2.45 10.30 -84.52
C ASN A 394 -1.33 11.05 -85.27
N LYS A 395 -0.06 10.98 -84.85
CA LYS A 395 1.08 11.54 -85.60
C LYS A 395 1.23 10.88 -86.98
N ASN A 396 1.06 9.57 -87.06
CA ASN A 396 1.11 8.84 -88.33
C ASN A 396 -0.06 9.25 -89.25
N LEU A 397 -1.29 9.32 -88.73
CA LEU A 397 -2.46 9.80 -89.47
C LEU A 397 -2.30 11.26 -89.93
N GLN A 398 -1.73 12.15 -89.11
CA GLN A 398 -1.41 13.53 -89.51
C GLN A 398 -0.38 13.58 -90.65
N SER A 399 0.63 12.72 -90.61
CA SER A 399 1.63 12.59 -91.69
C SER A 399 0.99 12.07 -92.98
N GLU A 400 0.08 11.11 -92.88
CA GLU A 400 -0.67 10.58 -94.01
C GLU A 400 -1.63 11.62 -94.61
N ILE A 401 -2.34 12.38 -93.77
CA ILE A 401 -3.16 13.53 -94.19
C ILE A 401 -2.31 14.59 -94.91
N ALA A 402 -1.11 14.90 -94.41
CA ALA A 402 -0.21 15.85 -95.06
C ALA A 402 0.23 15.36 -96.46
N ASN A 403 0.57 14.07 -96.59
CA ASN A 403 0.91 13.44 -97.87
C ASN A 403 -0.28 13.46 -98.85
N LEU A 404 -1.48 13.13 -98.37
CA LEU A 404 -2.72 13.21 -99.18
C LEU A 404 -3.01 14.66 -99.62
N LYS A 405 -2.80 15.65 -98.74
CA LYS A 405 -2.99 17.07 -99.04
C LYS A 405 -2.04 17.56 -100.13
N ASN A 406 -0.77 17.14 -100.08
CA ASN A 406 0.21 17.41 -101.14
C ASN A 406 -0.23 16.77 -102.47
N LYS A 407 -0.63 15.49 -102.45
CA LYS A 407 -1.12 14.78 -103.64
C LYS A 407 -2.39 15.41 -104.25
N VAL A 408 -3.29 15.94 -103.42
CA VAL A 408 -4.45 16.72 -103.87
C VAL A 408 -4.00 18.04 -104.51
N SER A 409 -3.00 18.73 -103.95
CA SER A 409 -2.42 19.93 -104.56
C SER A 409 -1.83 19.65 -105.95
N ASP A 410 -1.06 18.57 -106.10
CA ASP A 410 -0.50 18.16 -107.39
C ASP A 410 -1.58 17.82 -108.41
N LEU A 411 -2.63 17.10 -107.99
CA LEU A 411 -3.81 16.83 -108.83
C LEU A 411 -4.53 18.12 -109.25
N ASN A 412 -4.62 19.11 -108.37
CA ASN A 412 -5.25 20.40 -108.68
C ASN A 412 -4.41 21.22 -109.67
N ILE A 413 -3.08 21.19 -109.56
CA ILE A 413 -2.17 21.78 -110.55
C ILE A 413 -2.35 21.10 -111.92
N ASN A 414 -2.41 19.77 -111.94
CA ASN A 414 -2.63 19.00 -113.17
C ASN A 414 -4.02 19.28 -113.80
N LEU A 415 -5.06 19.47 -112.97
CA LEU A 415 -6.40 19.85 -113.42
C LEU A 415 -6.39 21.24 -114.08
N ASN A 416 -5.82 22.26 -113.42
CA ASN A 416 -5.69 23.61 -113.98
C ASN A 416 -4.94 23.59 -115.32
N GLN A 417 -3.85 22.81 -115.45
CA GLN A 417 -3.14 22.64 -116.72
C GLN A 417 -3.98 21.95 -117.80
N ALA A 418 -4.90 21.05 -117.43
CA ALA A 418 -5.84 20.45 -118.37
C ALA A 418 -6.93 21.44 -118.79
N GLU A 419 -7.44 22.25 -117.88
CA GLU A 419 -8.38 23.34 -118.17
C GLU A 419 -7.77 24.38 -119.11
N ASP A 420 -6.52 24.80 -118.89
CA ASP A 420 -5.79 25.70 -119.81
C ASP A 420 -5.62 25.10 -121.22
N LYS A 421 -5.35 23.79 -121.30
CA LYS A 421 -5.31 23.06 -122.59
C LYS A 421 -6.69 23.05 -123.26
N ILE A 422 -7.76 22.81 -122.51
CA ILE A 422 -9.14 22.83 -123.01
C ILE A 422 -9.53 24.23 -123.48
N GLN A 423 -9.20 25.30 -122.73
CA GLN A 423 -9.45 26.68 -123.16
C GLN A 423 -8.70 27.01 -124.46
N ASN A 424 -7.44 26.59 -124.59
CA ASN A 424 -6.67 26.78 -125.82
C ASN A 424 -7.20 25.96 -127.00
N LEU A 425 -7.69 24.74 -126.77
CA LEU A 425 -8.38 23.94 -127.78
C LEU A 425 -9.71 24.57 -128.19
N ASN A 426 -10.48 25.11 -127.24
CA ASN A 426 -11.72 25.84 -127.54
C ASN A 426 -11.46 27.12 -128.34
N LYS A 427 -10.41 27.89 -128.02
CA LYS A 427 -9.96 29.04 -128.83
C LYS A 427 -9.56 28.62 -130.26
N LYS A 428 -8.87 27.49 -130.43
CA LYS A 428 -8.55 26.92 -131.75
C LYS A 428 -9.81 26.44 -132.50
N LEU A 429 -10.72 25.78 -131.82
CA LEU A 429 -11.99 25.30 -132.37
C LEU A 429 -12.89 26.47 -132.82
N GLN A 430 -12.94 27.55 -132.05
CA GLN A 430 -13.66 28.75 -132.41
C GLN A 430 -13.07 29.42 -133.66
N ARG A 431 -11.73 29.57 -133.75
CA ARG A 431 -11.07 30.02 -134.98
C ARG A 431 -11.40 29.12 -136.17
N LYS A 432 -11.43 27.79 -135.98
CA LYS A 432 -11.85 26.85 -137.05
C LYS A 432 -13.33 26.98 -137.42
N LYS A 433 -14.23 27.30 -136.48
CA LYS A 433 -15.62 27.66 -136.77
C LYS A 433 -15.74 28.98 -137.53
N GLU A 434 -14.89 29.96 -137.24
CA GLU A 434 -14.83 31.25 -137.96
C GLU A 434 -14.27 31.07 -139.38
N GLU A 435 -13.24 30.26 -139.57
CA GLU A 435 -12.73 29.82 -140.88
C GLU A 435 -13.79 29.04 -141.68
N LEU A 436 -14.53 28.14 -141.01
CA LEU A 436 -15.63 27.40 -141.63
C LEU A 436 -16.77 28.32 -142.04
N ASN A 437 -17.24 29.21 -141.15
CA ASN A 437 -18.24 30.24 -141.48
C ASN A 437 -17.80 31.13 -142.65
N ASN A 438 -16.50 31.45 -142.76
CA ASN A 438 -15.99 32.23 -143.89
C ASN A 438 -15.93 31.38 -145.19
N SER A 439 -15.61 30.09 -145.11
CA SER A 439 -15.73 29.17 -146.25
C SER A 439 -17.18 28.93 -146.65
N GLU A 440 -18.11 28.84 -145.70
CA GLU A 440 -19.55 28.74 -145.93
C GLU A 440 -20.11 30.03 -146.53
N LYS A 441 -19.69 31.22 -146.07
CA LYS A 441 -20.01 32.50 -146.73
C LYS A 441 -19.44 32.59 -148.15
N LYS A 442 -18.23 32.08 -148.38
CA LYS A 442 -17.59 32.06 -149.71
C LYS A 442 -18.28 31.06 -150.65
N SER A 443 -18.69 29.91 -150.13
CA SER A 443 -19.53 28.92 -150.80
C SER A 443 -20.91 29.50 -151.10
N ALA A 444 -21.53 30.19 -150.14
CA ALA A 444 -22.82 30.86 -150.30
C ALA A 444 -22.76 31.98 -151.35
N ASN A 445 -21.69 32.78 -151.41
CA ASN A 445 -21.51 33.82 -152.42
C ASN A 445 -21.27 33.23 -153.83
N LEU A 446 -20.58 32.08 -153.92
CA LEU A 446 -20.51 31.29 -155.17
C LEU A 446 -21.88 30.70 -155.55
N GLN A 447 -22.63 30.19 -154.57
CA GLN A 447 -24.01 29.73 -154.73
C GLN A 447 -24.95 30.87 -155.15
N GLU A 448 -24.71 32.09 -154.67
CA GLU A 448 -25.47 33.31 -154.94
C GLU A 448 -25.23 33.83 -156.37
N LYS A 449 -24.00 33.69 -156.89
CA LYS A 449 -23.75 33.87 -158.33
C LYS A 449 -24.45 32.83 -159.19
N VAL A 450 -24.44 31.56 -158.76
CA VAL A 450 -25.13 30.47 -159.46
C VAL A 450 -26.66 30.64 -159.40
N THR A 451 -27.22 31.09 -158.27
CA THR A 451 -28.65 31.39 -158.17
C THR A 451 -29.04 32.70 -158.84
N THR A 452 -28.15 33.68 -159.00
CA THR A 452 -28.42 34.89 -159.82
C THR A 452 -28.56 34.54 -161.31
N LEU A 453 -27.74 33.61 -161.81
CA LEU A 453 -27.88 33.08 -163.17
C LEU A 453 -29.18 32.26 -163.33
N ASN A 454 -29.53 31.43 -162.34
CA ASN A 454 -30.78 30.67 -162.36
C ASN A 454 -32.03 31.51 -162.07
N SER A 455 -31.94 32.63 -161.35
CA SER A 455 -33.09 33.49 -161.03
C SER A 455 -33.55 34.29 -162.23
N ASN A 456 -32.66 34.60 -163.18
CA ASN A 456 -33.06 35.13 -164.48
C ASN A 456 -33.93 34.13 -165.27
N ILE A 457 -33.73 32.83 -165.05
CA ILE A 457 -34.51 31.73 -165.66
C ILE A 457 -35.81 31.48 -164.86
N SER A 458 -35.78 31.54 -163.53
CA SER A 458 -36.96 31.32 -162.67
C SER A 458 -37.84 32.56 -162.48
N SER A 459 -37.38 33.76 -162.83
CA SER A 459 -38.23 34.97 -162.92
C SER A 459 -39.38 34.81 -163.92
N LEU A 460 -39.20 33.97 -164.96
CA LEU A 460 -40.28 33.55 -165.86
C LEU A 460 -41.36 32.70 -165.18
N ASN A 461 -41.08 32.13 -164.00
CA ASN A 461 -42.05 31.42 -163.15
C ASN A 461 -42.13 32.08 -161.75
N SER A 462 -42.06 33.42 -161.73
CA SER A 462 -42.90 34.28 -160.85
C SER A 462 -44.29 33.66 -160.67
N ASP A 463 -44.78 33.17 -161.79
CA ASP A 463 -46.10 32.64 -161.98
C ASP A 463 -46.18 31.26 -161.29
N ILE A 464 -47.03 31.04 -160.29
CA ILE A 464 -48.25 31.81 -160.07
C ILE A 464 -48.89 31.57 -158.68
N ASN A 465 -48.63 30.43 -158.02
CA ASN A 465 -49.51 29.90 -156.98
C ASN A 465 -48.82 29.29 -155.76
N THR A 466 -47.56 29.62 -155.48
CA THR A 466 -46.79 29.00 -154.39
C THR A 466 -47.25 29.46 -153.00
N ILE A 467 -48.31 28.82 -152.52
CA ILE A 467 -48.38 28.30 -151.15
C ILE A 467 -48.47 29.37 -150.03
N ASN A 468 -48.76 30.60 -150.44
CA ASN A 468 -50.09 31.20 -150.21
C ASN A 468 -50.78 30.67 -148.93
N SER A 469 -50.77 31.49 -147.87
CA SER A 469 -51.47 31.29 -146.59
C SER A 469 -50.98 30.19 -145.61
N LYS A 470 -50.00 29.34 -145.96
CA LYS A 470 -49.60 28.20 -145.08
C LYS A 470 -49.18 28.53 -143.64
N LEU A 471 -48.73 29.76 -143.33
CA LEU A 471 -48.18 30.09 -142.01
C LEU A 471 -49.16 30.79 -141.03
N ASN A 472 -50.39 31.12 -141.47
CA ASN A 472 -51.41 31.75 -140.61
C ASN A 472 -51.83 30.91 -139.38
N LYS A 473 -51.42 29.63 -139.30
CA LYS A 473 -51.67 28.74 -138.16
C LYS A 473 -50.71 28.91 -136.96
N GLN A 474 -49.54 29.53 -137.11
CA GLN A 474 -48.56 29.59 -136.01
C GLN A 474 -48.89 30.66 -134.94
N LYS A 475 -49.91 31.49 -135.20
CA LYS A 475 -50.25 32.70 -134.43
C LYS A 475 -51.12 32.44 -133.18
N SER A 476 -51.67 31.24 -132.98
CA SER A 476 -52.65 30.93 -131.93
C SER A 476 -52.07 30.36 -130.62
N ASN A 477 -50.88 29.77 -130.62
CA ASN A 477 -50.30 29.12 -129.44
C ASN A 477 -49.92 30.08 -128.29
N TYR A 478 -49.84 31.39 -128.55
CA TYR A 478 -49.38 32.39 -127.57
C TYR A 478 -50.35 32.61 -126.40
N SER A 479 -51.65 32.31 -126.59
CA SER A 479 -52.73 32.58 -125.61
C SER A 479 -52.78 31.59 -124.43
N ILE A 480 -52.12 30.43 -124.53
CA ILE A 480 -52.23 29.36 -123.53
C ILE A 480 -51.27 29.57 -122.34
N VAL A 481 -50.12 30.22 -122.57
CA VAL A 481 -49.05 30.40 -121.55
C VAL A 481 -49.43 31.44 -120.50
N GLU A 482 -50.20 32.48 -120.86
CA GLU A 482 -50.58 33.57 -119.96
C GLU A 482 -51.48 33.10 -118.78
N LYS A 483 -52.23 32.01 -118.97
CA LYS A 483 -53.20 31.52 -117.99
C LYS A 483 -52.59 30.69 -116.86
N ASP A 484 -51.43 30.06 -117.07
CA ASP A 484 -50.72 29.26 -116.07
C ASP A 484 -49.99 30.14 -115.03
N LEU A 485 -49.43 31.27 -115.47
CA LEU A 485 -48.68 32.20 -114.62
C LEU A 485 -49.53 32.84 -113.51
N LYS A 486 -50.81 33.16 -113.79
CA LYS A 486 -51.73 33.74 -112.78
C LYS A 486 -52.07 32.77 -111.64
N ASN A 487 -52.11 31.46 -111.89
CA ASN A 487 -52.40 30.46 -110.85
C ASN A 487 -51.21 30.19 -109.92
N LYS A 488 -49.98 30.22 -110.44
CA LYS A 488 -48.75 30.11 -109.61
C LYS A 488 -48.59 31.28 -108.63
N LEU A 489 -49.02 32.49 -109.03
CA LEU A 489 -48.89 33.69 -108.20
C LEU A 489 -49.75 33.62 -106.92
N ASN A 490 -51.00 33.15 -107.00
CA ASN A 490 -51.89 33.05 -105.84
C ASN A 490 -51.44 32.01 -104.79
N ASN A 491 -50.77 30.93 -105.21
CA ASN A 491 -50.19 29.96 -104.28
C ASN A 491 -49.02 30.54 -103.49
N LYS A 492 -48.14 31.35 -104.12
CA LYS A 492 -47.01 32.00 -103.42
C LYS A 492 -47.47 33.00 -102.36
N THR A 493 -48.52 33.77 -102.61
CA THR A 493 -49.13 34.70 -101.63
C THR A 493 -49.63 33.97 -100.37
N SER A 494 -50.11 32.73 -100.52
CA SER A 494 -50.61 31.88 -99.43
C SER A 494 -49.48 31.25 -98.59
N GLU A 495 -48.26 31.19 -99.14
CA GLU A 495 -47.06 30.66 -98.49
C GLU A 495 -46.38 31.75 -97.64
N ILE A 496 -46.29 32.97 -98.18
CA ILE A 496 -45.74 34.17 -97.51
C ILE A 496 -46.53 34.51 -96.23
N THR A 497 -47.85 34.34 -96.23
CA THR A 497 -48.72 34.60 -95.06
C THR A 497 -48.56 33.58 -93.93
N LYS A 498 -48.00 32.38 -94.19
CA LYS A 498 -47.59 31.44 -93.14
C LYS A 498 -46.21 31.79 -92.57
N LEU A 499 -45.22 32.06 -93.43
CA LEU A 499 -43.87 32.46 -93.04
C LEU A 499 -43.85 33.71 -92.13
N ASN A 500 -44.66 34.72 -92.42
CA ASN A 500 -44.75 35.91 -91.57
C ASN A 500 -45.26 35.62 -90.14
N LYS A 501 -46.13 34.62 -89.94
CA LYS A 501 -46.56 34.19 -88.59
C LYS A 501 -45.49 33.39 -87.84
N GLU A 502 -44.51 32.84 -88.55
CA GLU A 502 -43.38 32.11 -87.97
C GLU A 502 -42.25 33.07 -87.56
N ILE A 503 -41.96 34.07 -88.39
CA ILE A 503 -41.04 35.18 -88.07
C ILE A 503 -41.48 35.92 -86.79
N SER A 504 -42.77 36.24 -86.64
CA SER A 504 -43.28 36.90 -85.42
C SER A 504 -43.16 36.04 -84.15
N ARG A 505 -43.06 34.70 -84.27
CA ARG A 505 -42.81 33.80 -83.13
C ARG A 505 -41.32 33.67 -82.82
N LEU A 506 -40.46 33.71 -83.84
CA LEU A 506 -39.00 33.73 -83.67
C LEU A 506 -38.52 35.04 -83.07
N GLN A 507 -39.09 36.19 -83.45
CA GLN A 507 -38.80 37.50 -82.83
C GLN A 507 -39.12 37.50 -81.33
N LYS A 508 -40.27 36.95 -80.90
CA LYS A 508 -40.59 36.78 -79.46
C LYS A 508 -39.69 35.80 -78.72
N LYS A 509 -38.98 34.91 -79.42
CA LYS A 509 -37.99 33.99 -78.82
C LYS A 509 -36.61 34.66 -78.67
N TYR A 510 -36.33 35.70 -79.46
CA TYR A 510 -35.08 36.45 -79.43
C TYR A 510 -34.95 37.35 -78.19
N SER A 511 -36.07 37.93 -77.70
CA SER A 511 -36.08 38.71 -76.44
C SER A 511 -35.76 37.90 -75.17
N SER A 512 -35.67 36.56 -75.25
CA SER A 512 -35.15 35.73 -74.14
C SER A 512 -33.65 35.45 -74.24
N TYR A 513 -33.00 35.81 -75.35
CA TYR A 513 -31.54 35.73 -75.50
C TYR A 513 -30.83 36.95 -74.93
N GLU A 514 -31.47 38.12 -74.98
CA GLU A 514 -30.95 39.40 -74.47
C GLU A 514 -30.72 39.35 -72.94
N MET A 515 -31.65 38.75 -72.19
CA MET A 515 -31.48 38.49 -70.74
C MET A 515 -30.41 37.42 -70.42
N LEU A 516 -30.01 36.60 -71.39
CA LEU A 516 -28.94 35.62 -71.22
C LEU A 516 -27.56 36.28 -71.38
N ASP A 517 -27.47 37.31 -72.21
CA ASP A 517 -26.24 38.08 -72.44
C ASP A 517 -25.91 38.97 -71.23
N GLU A 518 -26.90 39.67 -70.65
CA GLU A 518 -26.74 40.37 -69.36
C GLU A 518 -26.31 39.42 -68.24
N LYS A 519 -26.95 38.24 -68.14
CA LYS A 519 -26.62 37.27 -67.08
C LYS A 519 -25.25 36.62 -67.25
N ASN A 520 -24.78 36.44 -68.49
CA ASN A 520 -23.40 36.05 -68.79
C ASN A 520 -22.39 37.17 -68.46
N LYS A 521 -22.79 38.44 -68.61
CA LYS A 521 -21.98 39.59 -68.22
C LYS A 521 -21.77 39.66 -66.71
N ASP A 522 -22.84 39.47 -65.93
CA ASP A 522 -22.79 39.36 -64.46
C ASP A 522 -22.01 38.13 -63.98
N LEU A 523 -22.13 36.99 -64.68
CA LEU A 523 -21.28 35.83 -64.37
C LEU A 523 -19.80 36.12 -64.66
N ASN A 524 -19.47 36.78 -65.77
CA ASN A 524 -18.09 37.13 -66.11
C ASN A 524 -17.46 38.13 -65.13
N THR A 525 -18.21 39.10 -64.61
CA THR A 525 -17.70 39.98 -63.54
C THR A 525 -17.46 39.20 -62.24
N SER A 526 -18.39 38.32 -61.84
CA SER A 526 -18.20 37.49 -60.63
C SER A 526 -17.08 36.44 -60.78
N ILE A 527 -16.84 35.92 -61.99
CA ILE A 527 -15.70 35.05 -62.30
C ILE A 527 -14.39 35.84 -62.19
N ASN A 528 -14.29 37.03 -62.80
CA ASN A 528 -13.11 37.88 -62.71
C ASN A 528 -12.78 38.28 -61.25
N GLU A 529 -13.79 38.60 -60.42
CA GLU A 529 -13.58 38.87 -58.99
C GLU A 529 -13.04 37.65 -58.24
N LYS A 530 -13.53 36.45 -58.57
CA LYS A 530 -13.03 35.20 -58.00
C LYS A 530 -11.62 34.88 -58.50
N ASP A 531 -11.29 35.14 -59.75
CA ASP A 531 -9.94 34.94 -60.30
C ASP A 531 -8.93 35.92 -59.68
N ILE A 532 -9.31 37.18 -59.44
CA ILE A 532 -8.51 38.14 -58.66
C ILE A 532 -8.30 37.61 -57.23
N THR A 533 -9.32 37.02 -56.61
CA THR A 533 -9.23 36.42 -55.27
C THR A 533 -8.32 35.19 -55.27
N ILE A 534 -8.42 34.31 -56.27
CA ILE A 534 -7.58 33.13 -56.46
C ILE A 534 -6.12 33.52 -56.70
N ASN A 535 -5.86 34.56 -57.49
CA ASN A 535 -4.52 35.08 -57.74
C ASN A 535 -3.88 35.70 -56.48
N ASN A 536 -4.67 36.41 -55.66
CA ASN A 536 -4.22 36.90 -54.35
C ASN A 536 -3.91 35.76 -53.38
N LEU A 537 -4.77 34.74 -53.30
CA LEU A 537 -4.53 33.55 -52.48
C LEU A 537 -3.31 32.76 -52.97
N SER A 538 -3.11 32.63 -54.28
CA SER A 538 -1.97 31.95 -54.89
C SER A 538 -0.65 32.69 -54.62
N SER A 539 -0.68 34.03 -54.66
CA SER A 539 0.45 34.87 -54.25
C SER A 539 0.80 34.66 -52.77
N LYS A 540 -0.21 34.57 -51.91
CA LYS A 540 -0.05 34.35 -50.46
C LYS A 540 0.44 32.94 -50.11
N ILE A 541 0.02 31.93 -50.88
CA ILE A 541 0.56 30.56 -50.82
C ILE A 541 2.02 30.54 -51.27
N SER A 542 2.39 31.32 -52.29
CA SER A 542 3.79 31.45 -52.73
C SER A 542 4.69 32.09 -51.66
N GLU A 543 4.21 33.14 -50.98
CA GLU A 543 4.89 33.73 -49.81
C GLU A 543 5.04 32.74 -48.65
N LEU A 544 3.98 31.99 -48.32
CA LEU A 544 4.02 30.95 -47.28
C LEU A 544 5.00 29.83 -47.62
N ASN A 545 5.03 29.37 -48.88
CA ASN A 545 5.98 28.35 -49.34
C ASN A 545 7.42 28.83 -49.26
N LYS A 546 7.68 30.10 -49.56
CA LYS A 546 9.01 30.72 -49.36
C LYS A 546 9.38 30.76 -47.88
N PHE A 547 8.43 31.09 -46.99
CA PHE A 547 8.64 31.10 -45.55
C PHE A 547 8.90 29.70 -44.98
N ILE A 548 8.23 28.67 -45.52
CA ILE A 548 8.48 27.25 -45.20
C ILE A 548 9.90 26.86 -45.63
N TYR A 549 10.30 27.17 -46.86
CA TYR A 549 11.65 26.88 -47.36
C TYR A 549 12.77 27.55 -46.53
N ASP A 550 12.57 28.80 -46.12
CA ASP A 550 13.49 29.51 -45.24
C ASP A 550 13.55 28.87 -43.84
N LEU A 551 12.43 28.39 -43.30
CA LEU A 551 12.37 27.66 -42.03
C LEU A 551 13.02 26.27 -42.13
N GLU A 552 12.82 25.53 -43.22
CA GLU A 552 13.44 24.23 -43.48
C GLU A 552 14.97 24.35 -43.58
N ASN A 553 15.48 25.34 -44.31
CA ASN A 553 16.92 25.64 -44.34
C ASN A 553 17.45 26.00 -42.94
N LYS A 554 16.72 26.82 -42.18
CA LYS A 554 17.12 27.19 -40.81
C LYS A 554 17.12 25.99 -39.85
N ASN A 555 16.18 25.08 -40.02
CA ASN A 555 16.10 23.83 -39.26
C ASN A 555 17.24 22.87 -39.64
N SER A 556 17.56 22.74 -40.93
CA SER A 556 18.71 21.97 -41.42
C SER A 556 20.04 22.47 -40.83
N ILE A 557 20.25 23.78 -40.79
CA ILE A 557 21.44 24.41 -40.16
C ILE A 557 21.47 24.16 -38.64
N LEU A 558 20.31 24.21 -37.97
CA LEU A 558 20.20 23.90 -36.54
C LEU A 558 20.52 22.43 -36.24
N THR A 559 19.96 21.49 -37.00
CA THR A 559 20.26 20.04 -36.88
C THR A 559 21.74 19.75 -37.13
N LYS A 560 22.37 20.43 -38.11
CA LYS A 560 23.83 20.36 -38.32
C LYS A 560 24.60 20.87 -37.10
N SER A 561 24.24 22.03 -36.56
CA SER A 561 24.89 22.59 -35.36
C SER A 561 24.69 21.73 -34.11
N GLU A 562 23.57 21.03 -33.99
CA GLU A 562 23.30 20.10 -32.89
C GLU A 562 24.16 18.83 -33.02
N PHE A 563 24.31 18.30 -34.24
CA PHE A 563 25.22 17.20 -34.53
C PHE A 563 26.69 17.57 -34.22
N ASP A 564 27.17 18.70 -34.74
CA ASP A 564 28.56 19.16 -34.54
C ASP A 564 28.86 19.40 -33.04
N LYS A 565 27.86 19.86 -32.26
CA LYS A 565 27.98 20.01 -30.79
C LYS A 565 27.93 18.67 -30.05
N SER A 566 27.12 17.72 -30.53
CA SER A 566 27.10 16.35 -30.00
C SER A 566 28.45 15.66 -30.18
N GLU A 567 29.09 15.83 -31.35
CA GLU A 567 30.43 15.32 -31.63
C GLU A 567 31.49 15.99 -30.74
N GLN A 568 31.42 17.32 -30.55
CA GLN A 568 32.29 18.03 -29.60
C GLN A 568 32.09 17.58 -28.14
N ILE A 569 30.85 17.32 -27.70
CA ILE A 569 30.57 16.75 -26.37
C ILE A 569 31.15 15.35 -26.23
N THR A 570 31.12 14.54 -27.29
CA THR A 570 31.70 13.19 -27.31
C THR A 570 33.23 13.26 -27.21
N LEU A 571 33.88 14.17 -27.94
CA LEU A 571 35.31 14.47 -27.82
C LEU A 571 35.71 15.01 -26.44
N LEU A 572 34.90 15.91 -25.85
CA LEU A 572 35.11 16.39 -24.48
C LEU A 572 34.94 15.29 -23.43
N THR A 573 34.00 14.37 -23.65
CA THR A 573 33.77 13.22 -22.75
C THR A 573 34.96 12.27 -22.81
N ASN A 574 35.43 11.90 -24.00
CA ASN A 574 36.59 11.04 -24.17
C ASN A 574 37.88 11.65 -23.60
N THR A 575 38.10 12.96 -23.79
CA THR A 575 39.25 13.66 -23.19
C THR A 575 39.12 13.84 -21.68
N LEU A 576 37.90 13.95 -21.14
CA LEU A 576 37.67 13.93 -19.69
C LEU A 576 37.96 12.53 -19.11
N GLU A 577 37.53 11.47 -19.79
CA GLU A 577 37.80 10.06 -19.44
C GLU A 577 39.32 9.79 -19.39
N ASP A 578 40.04 10.23 -20.43
CA ASP A 578 41.49 10.08 -20.56
C ASP A 578 42.24 10.91 -19.49
N LEU A 579 41.80 12.14 -19.23
CA LEU A 579 42.36 12.98 -18.15
C LEU A 579 42.07 12.41 -16.76
N ASN A 580 40.88 11.83 -16.53
CA ASN A 580 40.51 11.18 -15.28
C ASN A 580 41.36 9.91 -15.05
N THR A 581 41.61 9.14 -16.10
CA THR A 581 42.55 8.00 -16.11
C THR A 581 43.98 8.47 -15.80
N LYS A 582 44.40 9.60 -16.36
CA LYS A 582 45.72 10.22 -16.09
C LYS A 582 45.86 10.72 -14.66
N VAL A 583 44.80 11.29 -14.08
CA VAL A 583 44.75 11.71 -12.67
C VAL A 583 44.76 10.51 -11.72
N GLU A 584 44.06 9.42 -12.03
CA GLU A 584 44.09 8.20 -11.21
C GLU A 584 45.47 7.52 -11.28
N ASN A 585 46.11 7.52 -12.46
CA ASN A 585 47.49 7.10 -12.61
C ASN A 585 48.47 8.02 -11.85
N MET A 586 48.25 9.33 -11.81
CA MET A 586 49.04 10.26 -10.99
C MET A 586 48.84 10.05 -9.48
N LYS A 587 47.62 9.73 -9.01
CA LYS A 587 47.41 9.28 -7.63
C LYS A 587 48.22 8.02 -7.33
N ASN A 588 48.17 7.02 -8.21
CA ASN A 588 48.93 5.78 -8.03
C ASN A 588 50.44 6.05 -7.97
N VAL A 589 50.97 6.97 -8.78
CA VAL A 589 52.38 7.42 -8.72
C VAL A 589 52.69 8.19 -7.44
N LEU A 590 51.79 9.05 -6.94
CA LEU A 590 51.97 9.78 -5.68
C LEU A 590 51.90 8.85 -4.46
N ILE A 591 51.04 7.82 -4.49
CA ILE A 591 51.00 6.76 -3.48
C ILE A 591 52.30 5.93 -3.49
N TYR A 592 52.85 5.63 -4.68
CA TYR A 592 54.14 4.92 -4.80
C TYR A 592 55.38 5.77 -4.47
N LYS A 593 55.34 7.10 -4.61
CA LYS A 593 56.45 7.99 -4.25
C LYS A 593 56.39 8.56 -2.83
N GLY A 594 55.26 8.42 -2.14
CA GLY A 594 55.08 8.86 -0.74
C GLY A 594 55.51 7.83 0.31
N PHE A 595 56.16 6.73 -0.08
CA PHE A 595 56.55 5.63 0.82
C PHE A 595 58.06 5.52 1.08
N GLU A 596 58.85 6.51 0.66
CA GLU A 596 60.11 6.84 1.33
C GLU A 596 60.04 8.29 1.85
N GLU A 597 60.55 8.51 3.06
CA GLU A 597 60.59 9.79 3.80
C GLU A 597 59.25 10.38 4.36
N LYS A 598 58.77 9.73 5.43
CA LYS A 598 58.26 10.36 6.68
C LYS A 598 57.07 11.37 6.60
N GLY A 599 55.86 10.81 6.52
CA GLY A 599 54.84 10.98 7.59
C GLY A 599 54.06 12.29 7.77
N LEU A 600 52.76 12.23 7.39
CA LEU A 600 51.60 13.01 7.93
C LEU A 600 51.60 14.53 7.61
N GLN A 601 50.48 15.21 7.27
CA GLN A 601 49.07 14.83 7.10
C GLN A 601 48.42 15.86 6.14
N SER A 602 47.50 15.46 5.26
CA SER A 602 46.76 16.43 4.40
C SER A 602 45.26 16.11 4.22
N ASP A 603 44.63 15.61 5.27
CA ASP A 603 43.16 15.52 5.41
C ASP A 603 42.51 16.92 5.53
N LYS A 604 42.65 17.78 4.50
CA LYS A 604 41.93 19.08 4.34
C LYS A 604 42.27 19.86 3.03
N VAL A 605 42.34 19.21 1.87
CA VAL A 605 42.39 19.94 0.57
C VAL A 605 41.14 19.65 -0.28
N THR A 606 40.06 20.40 -0.02
CA THR A 606 38.86 20.41 -0.85
C THR A 606 38.99 21.43 -1.98
N THR A 607 39.08 20.98 -3.24
CA THR A 607 38.96 21.85 -4.41
C THR A 607 37.49 22.02 -4.81
N THR A 608 37.01 23.26 -4.76
CA THR A 608 35.65 23.65 -5.12
C THR A 608 35.38 23.49 -6.62
N LYS A 609 34.38 22.69 -7.01
CA LYS A 609 33.73 22.79 -8.32
C LYS A 609 32.51 23.73 -8.21
N VAL A 610 32.47 24.73 -9.09
CA VAL A 610 31.40 25.73 -9.17
C VAL A 610 30.09 25.08 -9.61
N GLU A 611 28.99 25.45 -8.95
CA GLU A 611 27.64 24.99 -9.31
C GLU A 611 27.18 25.57 -10.65
N ASN A 612 26.58 24.74 -11.50
CA ASN A 612 25.60 25.21 -12.48
C ASN A 612 24.32 24.38 -12.31
N LYS A 613 23.25 25.04 -11.87
CA LYS A 613 21.98 24.39 -11.51
C LYS A 613 21.06 24.29 -12.74
N LYS A 614 20.65 23.06 -13.08
CA LYS A 614 19.23 22.66 -13.06
C LYS A 614 19.00 21.15 -13.27
N GLN A 615 18.38 20.55 -12.25
CA GLN A 615 17.31 19.54 -12.35
C GLN A 615 17.52 18.33 -13.29
N ASN A 616 17.89 17.16 -12.72
CA ASN A 616 16.86 16.19 -12.35
C ASN A 616 17.32 15.00 -11.48
N THR A 617 16.50 14.71 -10.44
CA THR A 617 16.20 13.39 -9.86
C THR A 617 17.26 12.49 -9.17
N LYS A 618 16.76 11.82 -8.11
CA LYS A 618 17.21 10.55 -7.47
C LYS A 618 18.47 10.56 -6.57
N LYS A 619 18.18 10.68 -5.27
CA LYS A 619 18.73 9.87 -4.14
C LYS A 619 19.91 8.95 -4.49
N LYS A 620 21.13 9.34 -4.07
CA LYS A 620 22.22 8.40 -3.79
C LYS A 620 22.03 7.74 -2.42
N ARG A 621 22.03 6.41 -2.36
CA ARG A 621 22.52 5.68 -1.18
C ARG A 621 24.05 5.64 -1.26
N LYS A 622 24.71 5.62 -0.10
CA LYS A 622 26.16 5.44 0.01
C LYS A 622 26.48 3.94 -0.09
N GLU A 623 27.51 3.57 -0.84
CA GLU A 623 28.22 2.31 -0.64
C GLU A 623 29.57 2.63 0.02
N ASN A 624 29.89 1.89 1.08
CA ASN A 624 31.22 1.86 1.67
C ASN A 624 31.99 0.70 1.04
N ASN A 625 33.26 0.92 0.73
CA ASN A 625 34.18 -0.18 0.42
C ASN A 625 34.44 -1.02 1.68
N ASP A 626 34.29 -2.35 1.58
CA ASP A 626 35.20 -3.27 2.29
C ASP A 626 35.24 -4.68 1.65
N LYS A 627 36.48 -5.14 1.39
CA LYS A 627 36.93 -6.52 1.08
C LYS A 627 36.45 -7.26 -0.20
N ASN A 628 37.41 -8.01 -0.77
CA ASN A 628 37.26 -8.91 -1.93
C ASN A 628 36.15 -9.95 -1.73
N VAL A 629 34.96 -9.65 -2.24
CA VAL A 629 33.83 -10.57 -2.29
C VAL A 629 33.30 -10.62 -3.71
N THR A 630 33.30 -11.80 -4.32
CA THR A 630 32.66 -12.00 -5.62
C THR A 630 31.30 -12.66 -5.39
N TYR A 631 30.24 -12.06 -5.91
CA TYR A 631 28.91 -12.63 -5.93
C TYR A 631 28.69 -13.34 -7.28
N SER A 632 27.92 -14.43 -7.27
CA SER A 632 27.54 -15.19 -8.45
C SER A 632 26.10 -15.68 -8.29
N VAL A 633 25.47 -16.19 -9.36
CA VAL A 633 24.10 -16.72 -9.28
C VAL A 633 24.12 -18.23 -9.53
N GLN A 634 23.75 -19.02 -8.52
CA GLN A 634 23.52 -20.45 -8.68
C GLN A 634 22.25 -20.67 -9.51
N ILE A 635 22.32 -21.54 -10.50
CA ILE A 635 21.23 -21.86 -11.42
C ILE A 635 20.78 -23.32 -11.37
N ALA A 636 21.65 -24.25 -10.92
CA ALA A 636 21.33 -25.67 -10.76
C ALA A 636 22.33 -26.37 -9.82
N THR A 637 21.95 -27.56 -9.35
CA THR A 637 22.82 -28.51 -8.64
C THR A 637 22.57 -29.90 -9.22
N TYR A 638 23.62 -30.64 -9.58
CA TYR A 638 23.50 -32.00 -10.13
C TYR A 638 24.42 -32.99 -9.39
N GLY A 639 23.98 -34.26 -9.29
CA GLY A 639 24.79 -35.34 -8.71
C GLY A 639 25.91 -35.84 -9.63
N GLU A 640 25.81 -35.56 -10.94
CA GLU A 640 26.81 -35.91 -11.96
C GLU A 640 27.08 -34.68 -12.85
N LYS A 641 28.24 -34.63 -13.53
CA LYS A 641 28.59 -33.51 -14.39
C LYS A 641 27.73 -33.50 -15.66
N VAL A 642 26.85 -32.51 -15.77
CA VAL A 642 26.06 -32.25 -16.98
C VAL A 642 26.84 -31.36 -17.97
N THR A 643 26.54 -31.50 -19.26
CA THR A 643 27.17 -30.74 -20.34
C THR A 643 26.61 -29.31 -20.43
N MET A 644 27.50 -28.33 -20.64
CA MET A 644 27.13 -26.90 -20.64
C MET A 644 26.08 -26.51 -21.69
N ASN A 645 25.89 -27.32 -22.73
CA ASN A 645 24.84 -27.13 -23.73
C ASN A 645 23.41 -27.15 -23.14
N GLN A 646 23.21 -27.68 -21.92
CA GLN A 646 21.93 -27.62 -21.22
C GLN A 646 21.58 -26.21 -20.70
N PHE A 647 22.56 -25.30 -20.62
CA PHE A 647 22.36 -23.91 -20.19
C PHE A 647 22.38 -22.91 -21.36
N ASN A 648 21.96 -23.37 -22.55
CA ASN A 648 22.10 -22.61 -23.78
C ASN A 648 21.40 -21.24 -23.71
N GLY A 649 22.07 -20.19 -24.17
CA GLY A 649 21.62 -18.80 -24.05
C GLY A 649 22.11 -18.05 -22.80
N LEU A 650 22.73 -18.74 -21.82
CA LEU A 650 23.41 -18.08 -20.71
C LEU A 650 24.89 -17.83 -21.03
N LYS A 651 25.38 -16.63 -20.69
CA LYS A 651 26.82 -16.33 -20.71
C LYS A 651 27.45 -16.61 -19.34
N ASP A 652 28.75 -16.93 -19.37
CA ASP A 652 29.61 -17.12 -18.21
C ASP A 652 29.08 -18.12 -17.18
N VAL A 653 28.67 -19.30 -17.68
CA VAL A 653 28.30 -20.44 -16.83
C VAL A 653 29.53 -21.27 -16.45
N PHE A 654 29.69 -21.55 -15.16
CA PHE A 654 30.76 -22.38 -14.60
C PHE A 654 30.21 -23.27 -13.47
N TYR A 655 30.95 -24.29 -13.04
CA TYR A 655 30.56 -25.12 -11.89
C TYR A 655 31.60 -25.04 -10.76
N ILE A 656 31.16 -25.40 -9.56
CA ILE A 656 31.97 -25.58 -8.36
C ILE A 656 31.61 -26.94 -7.76
N ASP A 657 32.61 -27.68 -7.28
CA ASP A 657 32.40 -28.96 -6.58
C ASP A 657 31.93 -28.71 -5.14
N SER A 658 30.90 -29.44 -4.70
CA SER A 658 30.37 -29.41 -3.33
C SER A 658 31.14 -30.35 -2.41
N GLU A 659 31.21 -30.03 -1.12
CA GLU A 659 31.68 -30.95 -0.07
C GLU A 659 30.90 -32.29 -0.07
N ASN A 660 29.66 -32.27 -0.55
CA ASN A 660 28.78 -33.45 -0.66
C ASN A 660 28.87 -34.19 -2.00
N GLY A 661 29.92 -33.95 -2.82
CA GLY A 661 30.14 -34.65 -4.10
C GLY A 661 29.19 -34.26 -5.24
N THR A 662 28.45 -33.16 -5.11
CA THR A 662 27.57 -32.61 -6.15
C THR A 662 28.18 -31.41 -6.87
N PHE A 663 27.71 -31.10 -8.08
CA PHE A 663 28.21 -30.01 -8.91
C PHE A 663 27.22 -28.85 -8.91
N LEU A 664 27.62 -27.71 -8.34
CA LEU A 664 26.80 -26.49 -8.29
C LEU A 664 27.12 -25.63 -9.51
N TYR A 665 26.13 -25.37 -10.37
CA TYR A 665 26.30 -24.55 -11.58
C TYR A 665 25.91 -23.10 -11.31
N MET A 666 26.77 -22.19 -11.76
CA MET A 666 26.79 -20.75 -11.49
C MET A 666 26.75 -19.97 -12.80
N SER A 667 26.16 -18.78 -12.82
CA SER A 667 26.21 -17.83 -13.95
C SER A 667 26.61 -16.42 -13.48
N GLY A 668 27.62 -15.86 -14.15
CA GLY A 668 28.13 -14.50 -13.94
C GLY A 668 28.96 -14.32 -12.66
N LYS A 669 29.82 -13.30 -12.64
CA LYS A 669 30.63 -12.90 -11.47
C LYS A 669 30.52 -11.39 -11.27
N PHE A 670 30.18 -10.97 -10.05
CA PHE A 670 29.83 -9.59 -9.72
C PHE A 670 30.61 -9.13 -8.48
N ASN A 671 31.11 -7.90 -8.49
CA ASN A 671 31.84 -7.31 -7.35
C ASN A 671 30.91 -6.78 -6.23
N ASN A 672 29.60 -6.81 -6.44
CA ASN A 672 28.59 -6.35 -5.49
C ASN A 672 27.33 -7.22 -5.57
N SER A 673 26.55 -7.27 -4.48
CA SER A 673 25.36 -8.11 -4.40
C SER A 673 24.21 -7.62 -5.29
N ASN A 674 24.11 -6.30 -5.54
CA ASN A 674 23.02 -5.73 -6.34
C ASN A 674 23.10 -6.21 -7.81
N GLY A 675 24.29 -6.20 -8.42
CA GLY A 675 24.50 -6.73 -9.78
C GLY A 675 24.17 -8.22 -9.90
N ALA A 676 24.52 -9.02 -8.87
CA ALA A 676 24.14 -10.43 -8.84
C ALA A 676 22.61 -10.63 -8.66
N ILE A 677 21.94 -9.76 -7.90
CA ILE A 677 20.46 -9.77 -7.76
C ILE A 677 19.80 -9.40 -9.10
N GLU A 678 20.31 -8.40 -9.82
CA GLU A 678 19.80 -8.03 -11.14
C GLU A 678 19.96 -9.17 -12.15
N HIS A 679 21.13 -9.81 -12.21
CA HIS A 679 21.37 -10.99 -13.06
C HIS A 679 20.52 -12.19 -12.64
N ARG A 680 20.33 -12.42 -11.33
CA ARG A 680 19.39 -13.43 -10.83
C ARG A 680 17.95 -13.15 -11.30
N ASN A 681 17.55 -11.89 -11.35
CA ASN A 681 16.22 -11.50 -11.81
C ASN A 681 16.04 -11.63 -13.34
N THR A 682 17.10 -11.51 -14.14
CA THR A 682 17.05 -11.85 -15.57
C THR A 682 17.01 -13.37 -15.78
N LEU A 683 17.81 -14.14 -15.04
CA LEU A 683 17.79 -15.61 -15.06
C LEU A 683 16.42 -16.21 -14.71
N VAL A 684 15.74 -15.68 -13.68
CA VAL A 684 14.37 -16.09 -13.32
C VAL A 684 13.37 -15.82 -14.46
N LYS A 685 13.50 -14.69 -15.18
CA LYS A 685 12.68 -14.40 -16.36
C LYS A 685 12.97 -15.32 -17.54
N LEU A 686 14.20 -15.83 -17.64
CA LEU A 686 14.63 -16.83 -18.64
C LEU A 686 14.24 -18.28 -18.26
N GLY A 687 13.58 -18.49 -17.11
CA GLY A 687 13.04 -19.78 -16.69
C GLY A 687 13.77 -20.45 -15.53
N PHE A 688 14.93 -19.93 -15.10
CA PHE A 688 15.69 -20.44 -13.95
C PHE A 688 15.06 -19.95 -12.64
N LYS A 689 13.86 -20.44 -12.33
CA LYS A 689 13.02 -19.97 -11.20
C LYS A 689 13.70 -20.12 -9.84
N GLU A 690 14.52 -21.16 -9.69
CA GLU A 690 15.27 -21.46 -8.47
C GLU A 690 16.62 -20.74 -8.39
N ALA A 691 16.92 -19.81 -9.31
CA ALA A 691 18.18 -19.09 -9.29
C ALA A 691 18.33 -18.18 -8.05
N PHE A 692 19.45 -18.30 -7.33
CA PHE A 692 19.74 -17.51 -6.12
C PHE A 692 21.19 -17.02 -6.07
N VAL A 693 21.41 -15.92 -5.35
CA VAL A 693 22.73 -15.27 -5.27
C VAL A 693 23.60 -15.97 -4.22
N VAL A 694 24.79 -16.40 -4.66
CA VAL A 694 25.82 -17.02 -3.83
C VAL A 694 26.98 -16.06 -3.64
N LYS A 695 27.54 -16.03 -2.42
CA LYS A 695 28.76 -15.30 -2.10
C LYS A 695 29.97 -16.23 -2.26
N LEU A 696 30.79 -15.98 -3.27
CA LEU A 696 32.08 -16.63 -3.48
C LEU A 696 33.17 -15.84 -2.74
N ASN A 697 33.70 -16.45 -1.68
CA ASN A 697 34.94 -15.99 -1.07
C ASN A 697 36.09 -16.55 -1.89
N ASN A 698 36.87 -15.69 -2.55
CA ASN A 698 38.13 -16.12 -3.15
C ASN A 698 39.07 -16.52 -2.00
N ARG A 699 39.44 -17.81 -1.95
CA ARG A 699 40.67 -18.28 -1.29
C ARG A 699 41.82 -18.20 -2.28
#